data_AF-A0A1G0YHA9-F1
#
_entry.id   AF-A0A1G0YHA9-F1
#
_cell.length_a   1.000
_cell.length_b   1.000
_cell.length_c   1.000
_cell.angle_alpha   90.00
_cell.angle_beta   90.00
_cell.angle_gamma   90.00
#
_symmetry.space_group_name_H-M   'P 1'
#
loop_
_entity.id
_entity.type
_entity.pdbx_description
1 polymer ?
#
loop_
_entity_poly.entity_id
_entity_poly.type
_entity_poly.pdbx_seq_one_letter_code
_entity_poly.pdbx_strand_id
1 'polypeptide(L)'
;MLKTEEKNNVAWEMNRASAESPWMLCCLSGGLKKYTEDPVCPEKEAIEVMIERLPSISMIVMPPSSPATLNALLRKAPELKKIFVADRNAKRLNAWKQSYGDIKNKESVEVLALSDDDAALSENIIKEKLNAYTVELFLGKSAVYIPGRFRRIDPEFSSFLEKNVLRVQQEACTVAAFRTTRSWHITMNQLFNLEFKSSLKADLTEENRKQTVVIVGAGPSLDLNVNVLKKYSDKAIIIATDASLKTLLDNGITPDFAATLEDLHLSWRFFSKSLEKKIPLFISIGANHVLARKYTGPAMLVGTANAPVWLRDLSGGLPEVTTGQCVGHFVFHLAELFEPSEIVMTGFDLSFRDGKFHAANMATPYLKDRPESFTVVEVDGINGTKVKTDISMSFYIKYFENVIKKCSCPVVNATEGGALIRGTRVSSLEDALKDKASKKRIGLSRNVAFNSSEKNSRLSEIAEEIDRMLPEFKNFLDKSAGMSEDNVKNPLSGFSLSSPTFTLLSSCCNVLLISRFSDIAGNYSREKFKEFRDLLQELLIELIDASNFIKTVLELRNFKAPAQTKLLVLKPENMDISKFSGLFQPASSLVIYAETALPDIWRNIIDNKVTKVISFDGNIIPDVWSVPDISVVDIKTTFVPQFYERSLWIPSYSLACYDENVLEQWKKYVPDDINCYILGDEILWKIPAKN
;
A
#
# COMPACT_ATOMS: atom_id res chain seq x y z
N MET A 1 -12.41 43.75 12.69
CA MET A 1 -13.25 43.25 11.57
C MET A 1 -12.44 42.30 10.71
N LEU A 2 -12.08 41.15 11.27
CA LEU A 2 -11.54 40.00 10.57
C LEU A 2 -12.49 38.85 10.94
N LYS A 3 -13.17 38.29 9.95
CA LYS A 3 -14.00 37.10 10.09
C LYS A 3 -13.43 35.99 9.22
N THR A 4 -13.09 34.93 9.93
CA THR A 4 -12.97 33.53 9.53
C THR A 4 -14.11 33.05 8.64
N GLU A 5 -13.79 32.21 7.65
CA GLU A 5 -14.66 31.12 7.19
C GLU A 5 -13.81 30.03 6.50
N GLU A 6 -13.98 28.81 7.03
CA GLU A 6 -13.82 27.46 6.48
C GLU A 6 -13.07 27.22 5.14
N LYS A 7 -12.23 26.16 5.13
CA LYS A 7 -12.24 25.13 4.06
C LYS A 7 -11.56 23.84 4.52
N ASN A 8 -12.35 23.00 5.19
CA ASN A 8 -12.23 21.54 5.12
C ASN A 8 -12.84 21.05 3.79
N ASN A 9 -12.49 19.82 3.41
CA ASN A 9 -13.09 18.97 2.37
C ASN A 9 -12.62 19.18 0.93
N VAL A 10 -11.86 18.18 0.48
CA VAL A 10 -11.64 17.81 -0.92
C VAL A 10 -13.00 17.45 -1.52
N ALA A 11 -13.62 18.41 -2.21
CA ALA A 11 -14.86 18.22 -2.96
C ALA A 11 -14.59 18.52 -4.44
N TRP A 12 -15.12 17.65 -5.30
CA TRP A 12 -15.06 17.72 -6.75
C TRP A 12 -15.82 18.97 -7.26
N GLU A 13 -15.15 19.92 -7.91
CA GLU A 13 -15.83 20.98 -8.67
C GLU A 13 -15.46 20.87 -10.16
N MET A 14 -16.50 20.71 -10.99
CA MET A 14 -16.40 20.65 -12.45
C MET A 14 -16.58 22.06 -13.03
N ASN A 15 -15.56 22.62 -13.68
CA ASN A 15 -15.70 23.91 -14.38
C ASN A 15 -15.61 23.76 -15.90
N ARG A 16 -16.53 24.44 -16.60
CA ARG A 16 -16.46 24.71 -18.05
C ARG A 16 -15.65 25.99 -18.28
N ALA A 17 -14.81 26.03 -19.31
CA ALA A 17 -14.32 27.30 -19.86
C ALA A 17 -15.32 27.90 -20.87
N SER A 18 -15.99 27.07 -21.69
CA SER A 18 -17.13 27.45 -22.55
C SER A 18 -17.90 26.22 -23.05
N ALA A 19 -19.02 26.43 -23.76
CA ALA A 19 -19.94 25.39 -24.24
C ALA A 19 -19.46 24.57 -25.44
N GLU A 20 -18.33 24.94 -26.07
CA GLU A 20 -17.86 24.36 -27.34
C GLU A 20 -16.64 23.43 -27.20
N SER A 21 -16.11 23.23 -25.98
CA SER A 21 -14.92 22.39 -25.76
C SER A 21 -15.28 20.92 -25.44
N PRO A 22 -14.53 19.92 -25.95
CA PRO A 22 -14.71 18.51 -25.58
C PRO A 22 -14.34 18.24 -24.11
N TRP A 23 -14.98 17.22 -23.53
CA TRP A 23 -14.82 16.80 -22.14
C TRP A 23 -13.36 16.43 -21.81
N MET A 24 -12.75 17.07 -20.81
CA MET A 24 -11.44 16.71 -20.26
C MET A 24 -11.53 16.42 -18.76
N LEU A 25 -11.03 15.26 -18.34
CA LEU A 25 -10.77 14.89 -16.95
C LEU A 25 -9.39 15.39 -16.54
N CYS A 26 -9.28 16.08 -15.39
CA CYS A 26 -8.03 16.55 -14.83
C CYS A 26 -8.05 16.41 -13.29
N CYS A 27 -7.02 15.80 -12.69
CA CYS A 27 -6.78 15.81 -11.24
C CYS A 27 -5.48 16.56 -10.92
N LEU A 28 -5.52 17.40 -9.89
CA LEU A 28 -4.45 18.31 -9.49
C LEU A 28 -3.85 17.87 -8.14
N SER A 29 -2.95 16.87 -8.15
CA SER A 29 -2.10 16.44 -7.00
C SER A 29 -1.31 15.14 -7.29
N GLY A 30 -0.57 15.10 -8.41
CA GLY A 30 0.13 13.90 -8.90
C GLY A 30 -0.46 13.28 -10.17
N GLY A 31 -1.21 14.08 -10.94
CA GLY A 31 -1.97 13.63 -12.10
C GLY A 31 -1.16 13.56 -13.39
N LEU A 32 -1.26 12.41 -14.07
CA LEU A 32 -1.02 12.26 -15.50
C LEU A 32 -1.79 13.32 -16.29
N LYS A 33 -1.14 13.99 -17.26
CA LYS A 33 -1.80 14.90 -18.20
C LYS A 33 -1.62 14.41 -19.63
N LYS A 34 -2.72 13.95 -20.25
CA LYS A 34 -2.77 13.59 -21.69
C LYS A 34 -3.21 14.83 -22.48
N TYR A 35 -2.46 15.16 -23.54
CA TYR A 35 -2.74 16.31 -24.40
C TYR A 35 -3.42 15.90 -25.71
N THR A 36 -4.37 16.72 -26.17
CA THR A 36 -5.05 16.61 -27.48
C THR A 36 -4.99 17.95 -28.18
N GLU A 37 -4.52 17.97 -29.44
CA GLU A 37 -4.38 19.19 -30.26
C GLU A 37 -5.73 19.79 -30.66
N ASP A 38 -5.78 21.12 -30.72
CA ASP A 38 -6.81 21.88 -31.43
C ASP A 38 -6.64 21.62 -32.95
N PRO A 39 -7.68 21.14 -33.66
CA PRO A 39 -7.60 20.84 -35.08
C PRO A 39 -7.36 22.04 -35.99
N VAL A 40 -7.51 23.28 -35.51
CA VAL A 40 -7.43 24.51 -36.32
C VAL A 40 -6.04 25.17 -36.26
N CYS A 41 -5.26 24.99 -35.18
CA CYS A 41 -3.94 25.62 -35.02
C CYS A 41 -2.93 24.70 -34.28
N PRO A 42 -2.42 23.64 -34.92
CA PRO A 42 -2.14 22.40 -34.19
C PRO A 42 -0.84 22.34 -33.36
N GLU A 43 0.26 23.03 -33.71
CA GLU A 43 1.56 22.76 -33.04
C GLU A 43 2.07 23.89 -32.14
N LYS A 44 1.86 25.16 -32.49
CA LYS A 44 2.40 26.28 -31.70
C LYS A 44 1.56 26.55 -30.45
N GLU A 45 0.24 26.59 -30.61
CA GLU A 45 -0.73 26.80 -29.53
C GLU A 45 -0.78 25.58 -28.60
N ALA A 46 -0.58 24.38 -29.13
CA ALA A 46 -0.46 23.16 -28.35
C ALA A 46 0.69 23.15 -27.36
N ILE A 47 1.86 23.62 -27.79
CA ILE A 47 3.04 23.73 -26.94
C ILE A 47 2.85 24.85 -25.90
N GLU A 48 2.25 25.97 -26.29
CA GLU A 48 1.91 27.07 -25.38
C GLU A 48 0.98 26.62 -24.26
N VAL A 49 -0.16 26.02 -24.63
CA VAL A 49 -1.14 25.48 -23.69
C VAL A 49 -0.55 24.37 -22.83
N MET A 50 0.27 23.48 -23.41
CA MET A 50 0.92 22.41 -22.65
C MET A 50 1.84 22.98 -21.58
N ILE A 51 2.67 23.97 -21.92
CA ILE A 51 3.64 24.56 -20.99
C ILE A 51 2.96 25.42 -19.93
N GLU A 52 1.94 26.20 -20.29
CA GLU A 52 1.12 26.93 -19.32
C GLU A 52 0.46 25.99 -18.31
N ARG A 53 0.03 24.80 -18.76
CA ARG A 53 -0.61 23.79 -17.90
C ARG A 53 0.40 22.89 -17.18
N LEU A 54 1.66 22.84 -17.61
CA LEU A 54 2.73 22.00 -17.07
C LEU A 54 4.03 22.81 -16.93
N PRO A 55 4.05 23.87 -16.10
CA PRO A 55 5.19 24.78 -16.02
C PRO A 55 6.46 24.10 -15.51
N SER A 56 6.33 22.99 -14.78
CA SER A 56 7.43 22.24 -14.17
C SER A 56 7.77 20.94 -14.90
N ILE A 57 7.40 20.81 -16.18
CA ILE A 57 7.71 19.61 -16.97
C ILE A 57 9.23 19.45 -17.15
N SER A 58 9.76 18.28 -16.85
CA SER A 58 11.20 17.98 -16.97
C SER A 58 11.51 16.93 -18.03
N MET A 59 10.52 16.14 -18.43
CA MET A 59 10.70 15.13 -19.49
C MET A 59 9.51 15.05 -20.43
N ILE A 60 9.78 14.87 -21.71
CA ILE A 60 8.76 14.64 -22.73
C ILE A 60 9.12 13.44 -23.58
N VAL A 61 8.17 12.53 -23.80
CA VAL A 61 8.25 11.48 -24.81
C VAL A 61 7.33 11.83 -25.97
N MET A 62 7.85 11.79 -27.20
CA MET A 62 7.09 12.19 -28.37
C MET A 62 7.59 11.50 -29.64
N PRO A 63 6.79 11.45 -30.72
CA PRO A 63 7.26 10.99 -32.01
C PRO A 63 8.06 12.08 -32.76
N PRO A 64 8.73 11.74 -33.89
CA PRO A 64 9.39 12.71 -34.74
C PRO A 64 8.49 13.90 -35.06
N SER A 65 8.98 15.10 -34.74
CA SER A 65 8.26 16.37 -34.90
C SER A 65 9.14 17.43 -35.52
N SER A 66 8.55 18.53 -36.01
CA SER A 66 9.32 19.57 -36.67
C SER A 66 10.42 20.18 -35.77
N PRO A 67 11.56 20.61 -36.32
CA PRO A 67 12.57 21.36 -35.55
C PRO A 67 11.99 22.60 -34.86
N ALA A 68 10.97 23.22 -35.44
CA ALA A 68 10.26 24.36 -34.83
C ALA A 68 9.54 23.98 -33.54
N THR A 69 8.86 22.82 -33.52
CA THR A 69 8.19 22.25 -32.33
C THR A 69 9.21 22.04 -31.20
N LEU A 70 10.35 21.41 -31.51
CA LEU A 70 11.38 21.10 -30.51
C LEU A 70 12.04 22.37 -29.96
N ASN A 71 12.37 23.32 -30.84
CA ASN A 71 12.91 24.62 -30.46
C ASN A 71 11.89 25.49 -29.69
N ALA A 72 10.59 25.27 -29.86
CA ALA A 72 9.56 25.93 -29.06
C ALA A 72 9.50 25.32 -27.65
N LEU A 73 9.52 23.98 -27.54
CA LEU A 73 9.54 23.27 -26.26
C LEU A 73 10.75 23.66 -25.41
N LEU A 74 11.95 23.56 -25.98
CA LEU A 74 13.20 23.89 -25.28
C LEU A 74 13.29 25.35 -24.86
N ARG A 75 12.61 26.26 -25.57
CA ARG A 75 12.60 27.69 -25.24
C ARG A 75 11.58 28.04 -24.16
N LYS A 76 10.42 27.40 -24.19
CA LYS A 76 9.28 27.77 -23.35
C LYS A 76 9.20 26.94 -22.07
N ALA A 77 9.80 25.75 -22.02
CA ALA A 77 9.87 24.88 -20.84
C ALA A 77 11.29 24.92 -20.25
N PRO A 78 11.63 25.89 -19.38
CA PRO A 78 12.99 26.06 -18.87
C PRO A 78 13.46 24.90 -17.99
N GLU A 79 12.54 24.12 -17.38
CA GLU A 79 12.86 22.93 -16.57
C GLU A 79 13.04 21.65 -17.39
N LEU A 80 12.84 21.70 -18.72
CA LEU A 80 12.88 20.51 -19.59
C LEU A 80 14.31 19.98 -19.72
N LYS A 81 14.58 18.84 -19.07
CA LYS A 81 15.87 18.15 -19.08
C LYS A 81 16.04 17.27 -20.33
N LYS A 82 14.98 16.56 -20.73
CA LYS A 82 15.07 15.55 -21.81
C LYS A 82 13.81 15.45 -22.68
N ILE A 83 14.03 15.27 -23.98
CA ILE A 83 13.03 14.93 -24.98
C ILE A 83 13.41 13.58 -25.59
N PHE A 84 12.58 12.56 -25.40
CA PHE A 84 12.73 11.27 -26.04
C PHE A 84 11.90 11.23 -27.32
N VAL A 85 12.58 11.16 -28.46
CA VAL A 85 11.95 11.03 -29.78
C VAL A 85 11.88 9.56 -30.13
N ALA A 86 10.69 8.98 -30.04
CA ALA A 86 10.45 7.55 -30.23
C ALA A 86 9.73 7.29 -31.55
N ASP A 87 10.22 6.31 -32.32
CA ASP A 87 9.55 5.87 -33.53
C ASP A 87 9.87 4.40 -33.82
N ARG A 88 8.86 3.64 -34.29
CA ARG A 88 9.05 2.27 -34.79
C ARG A 88 9.59 2.22 -36.22
N ASN A 89 9.36 3.27 -37.00
CA ASN A 89 9.79 3.33 -38.40
C ASN A 89 11.20 3.91 -38.52
N ALA A 90 12.18 3.02 -38.68
CA ALA A 90 13.59 3.40 -38.81
C ALA A 90 13.87 4.37 -39.98
N LYS A 91 13.14 4.27 -41.11
CA LYS A 91 13.32 5.17 -42.26
C LYS A 91 12.86 6.58 -41.92
N ARG A 92 11.69 6.72 -41.29
CA ARG A 92 11.15 8.00 -40.83
C ARG A 92 12.05 8.64 -39.79
N LEU A 93 12.55 7.85 -38.84
CA LEU A 93 13.47 8.30 -37.82
C LEU A 93 14.82 8.77 -38.40
N ASN A 94 15.36 8.05 -39.38
CA ASN A 94 16.60 8.43 -40.07
C ASN A 94 16.42 9.66 -40.95
N ALA A 95 15.32 9.77 -41.69
CA ALA A 95 15.00 10.97 -42.48
C ALA A 95 14.84 12.19 -41.56
N TRP A 96 14.15 12.02 -40.43
CA TRP A 96 14.01 13.06 -39.43
C TRP A 96 15.37 13.47 -38.82
N LYS A 97 16.25 12.51 -38.50
CA LYS A 97 17.64 12.77 -38.05
C LYS A 97 18.46 13.54 -39.08
N GLN A 98 18.20 13.38 -40.38
CA GLN A 98 18.87 14.16 -41.43
C GLN A 98 18.33 15.61 -41.48
N SER A 99 17.05 15.82 -41.17
CA SER A 99 16.44 17.17 -41.03
C SER A 99 16.78 17.90 -39.72
N TYR A 100 17.60 17.28 -38.87
CA TYR A 100 17.87 17.62 -37.46
C TYR A 100 18.97 18.70 -37.26
N GLY A 101 19.36 19.40 -38.32
CA GLY A 101 20.54 20.28 -38.37
C GLY A 101 20.54 21.42 -37.34
N ASP A 102 19.37 22.02 -37.06
CA ASP A 102 19.25 23.36 -36.45
C ASP A 102 18.59 23.41 -35.06
N ILE A 103 18.59 22.31 -34.31
CA ILE A 103 18.05 22.29 -32.94
C ILE A 103 19.10 22.82 -31.96
N LYS A 104 18.73 23.83 -31.15
CA LYS A 104 19.53 24.27 -30.01
C LYS A 104 19.53 23.19 -28.93
N ASN A 105 20.64 22.97 -28.23
CA ASN A 105 20.76 21.97 -27.15
C ASN A 105 20.43 20.52 -27.59
N LYS A 106 21.12 20.01 -28.63
CA LYS A 106 20.92 18.65 -29.15
C LYS A 106 21.08 17.54 -28.10
N GLU A 107 21.86 17.77 -27.05
CA GLU A 107 22.09 16.83 -25.94
C GLU A 107 20.81 16.53 -25.12
N SER A 108 19.88 17.49 -25.07
CA SER A 108 18.57 17.34 -24.42
C SER A 108 17.60 16.47 -25.21
N VAL A 109 17.98 15.99 -26.39
CA VAL A 109 17.12 15.12 -27.21
C VAL A 109 17.80 13.77 -27.41
N GLU A 110 17.05 12.70 -27.17
CA GLU A 110 17.51 11.34 -27.37
C GLU A 110 16.53 10.58 -28.24
N VAL A 111 17.08 9.77 -29.14
CA VAL A 111 16.27 9.01 -30.09
C VAL A 111 16.11 7.59 -29.59
N LEU A 112 14.85 7.16 -29.46
CA LEU A 112 14.47 5.80 -29.13
C LEU A 112 14.03 5.09 -30.41
N ALA A 113 14.92 4.29 -30.98
CA ALA A 113 14.56 3.40 -32.08
C ALA A 113 13.81 2.20 -31.51
N LEU A 114 12.50 2.14 -31.75
CA LEU A 114 11.65 1.06 -31.28
C LEU A 114 11.41 0.07 -32.42
N SER A 115 11.13 -1.19 -32.09
CA SER A 115 10.89 -2.24 -33.07
C SER A 115 9.42 -2.64 -33.10
N ASP A 116 8.90 -2.83 -34.31
CA ASP A 116 7.57 -3.45 -34.55
C ASP A 116 7.59 -4.96 -34.30
N ASP A 117 8.75 -5.59 -34.46
CA ASP A 117 8.88 -7.05 -34.39
C ASP A 117 8.90 -7.57 -32.94
N ASP A 118 9.19 -6.69 -31.97
CA ASP A 118 9.22 -7.04 -30.55
C ASP A 118 8.72 -5.88 -29.66
N ALA A 119 7.43 -5.94 -29.31
CA ALA A 119 6.80 -4.99 -28.42
C ALA A 119 7.36 -5.03 -26.99
N ALA A 120 7.81 -6.21 -26.52
CA ALA A 120 8.34 -6.37 -25.17
C ALA A 120 9.75 -5.75 -25.04
N LEU A 121 10.58 -5.92 -26.07
CA LEU A 121 11.86 -5.22 -26.15
C LEU A 121 11.66 -3.70 -26.18
N SER A 122 10.73 -3.21 -27.00
CA SER A 122 10.41 -1.77 -27.10
C SER A 122 9.89 -1.21 -25.77
N GLU A 123 9.06 -1.98 -25.06
CA GLU A 123 8.62 -1.64 -23.70
C GLU A 123 9.78 -1.52 -22.72
N ASN A 124 10.71 -2.48 -22.73
CA ASN A 124 11.88 -2.47 -21.85
C ASN A 124 12.79 -1.27 -22.13
N ILE A 125 12.99 -0.91 -23.40
CA ILE A 125 13.77 0.28 -23.79
C ILE A 125 13.12 1.54 -23.21
N ILE A 126 11.81 1.72 -23.36
CA ILE A 126 11.10 2.88 -22.79
C ILE A 126 11.29 2.92 -21.27
N LYS A 127 11.09 1.78 -20.60
CA LYS A 127 11.22 1.69 -19.15
C LYS A 127 12.63 2.02 -18.65
N GLU A 128 13.66 1.44 -19.27
CA GLU A 128 15.05 1.70 -18.93
C GLU A 128 15.40 3.19 -19.07
N LYS A 129 14.99 3.81 -20.18
CA LYS A 129 15.30 5.21 -20.48
C LYS A 129 14.60 6.19 -19.57
N LEU A 130 13.35 5.94 -19.23
CA LEU A 130 12.61 6.77 -18.28
C LEU A 130 13.11 6.58 -16.84
N ASN A 131 13.51 5.36 -16.45
CA ASN A 131 14.06 5.10 -15.11
C ASN A 131 15.35 5.88 -14.82
N ALA A 132 16.09 6.33 -15.84
CA ALA A 132 17.22 7.24 -15.66
C ALA A 132 16.82 8.60 -15.03
N TYR A 133 15.53 8.92 -15.00
CA TYR A 133 14.95 10.15 -14.46
C TYR A 133 13.93 9.85 -13.37
N THR A 134 14.33 8.97 -12.45
CA THR A 134 13.45 8.45 -11.39
C THR A 134 12.86 9.57 -10.52
N VAL A 135 13.61 10.64 -10.22
CA VAL A 135 13.12 11.77 -9.42
C VAL A 135 11.95 12.46 -10.11
N GLU A 136 12.10 12.78 -11.40
CA GLU A 136 11.08 13.43 -12.21
C GLU A 136 9.85 12.55 -12.34
N LEU A 137 10.04 11.23 -12.53
CA LEU A 137 8.94 10.27 -12.53
C LEU A 137 8.21 10.28 -11.18
N PHE A 138 8.90 10.21 -10.03
CA PHE A 138 8.21 10.24 -8.74
C PHE A 138 7.44 11.55 -8.49
N LEU A 139 7.93 12.67 -9.03
CA LEU A 139 7.29 13.99 -8.92
C LEU A 139 6.19 14.23 -9.98
N GLY A 140 5.94 13.29 -10.89
CA GLY A 140 4.96 13.50 -11.95
C GLY A 140 5.38 14.53 -13.02
N LYS A 141 6.68 14.79 -13.16
CA LYS A 141 7.25 15.79 -14.08
C LYS A 141 7.54 15.25 -15.49
N SER A 142 6.84 14.21 -15.92
CA SER A 142 6.94 13.65 -17.27
C SER A 142 5.63 13.77 -18.06
N ALA A 143 5.73 13.84 -19.38
CA ALA A 143 4.59 13.92 -20.28
C ALA A 143 4.84 13.12 -21.55
N VAL A 144 3.75 12.67 -22.17
CA VAL A 144 3.74 12.14 -23.53
C VAL A 144 2.99 13.11 -24.44
N TYR A 145 3.65 13.57 -25.50
CA TYR A 145 3.05 14.47 -26.49
C TYR A 145 3.04 13.79 -27.85
N ILE A 146 1.85 13.61 -28.42
CA ILE A 146 1.66 13.04 -29.75
C ILE A 146 0.92 14.04 -30.62
N PRO A 147 1.58 14.61 -31.64
CA PRO A 147 0.91 15.50 -32.57
C PRO A 147 -0.25 14.79 -33.28
N GLY A 148 -1.35 15.50 -33.49
CA GLY A 148 -2.54 14.99 -34.17
C GLY A 148 -2.22 14.49 -35.59
N ARG A 149 -1.27 15.14 -36.27
CA ARG A 149 -0.73 14.66 -37.56
C ARG A 149 -0.08 13.28 -37.44
N PHE A 150 0.71 13.06 -36.39
CA PHE A 150 1.41 11.80 -36.19
C PHE A 150 0.43 10.70 -35.79
N ARG A 151 -0.57 11.03 -34.95
CA ARG A 151 -1.65 10.11 -34.60
C ARG A 151 -2.44 9.62 -35.82
N ARG A 152 -2.59 10.45 -36.86
CA ARG A 152 -3.21 10.03 -38.14
C ARG A 152 -2.30 9.12 -38.98
N ILE A 153 -0.99 9.33 -38.93
CA ILE A 153 -0.01 8.52 -39.67
C ILE A 153 0.14 7.14 -39.03
N ASP A 154 0.20 7.08 -37.70
CA ASP A 154 0.51 5.87 -36.96
C ASP A 154 -0.27 5.79 -35.64
N PRO A 155 -1.59 5.50 -35.70
CA PRO A 155 -2.48 5.50 -34.53
C PRO A 155 -2.14 4.39 -33.54
N GLU A 156 -1.70 3.23 -34.04
CA GLU A 156 -1.30 2.09 -33.23
C GLU A 156 -0.05 2.41 -32.39
N PHE A 157 1.00 2.93 -33.05
CA PHE A 157 2.21 3.33 -32.34
C PHE A 157 1.96 4.47 -31.37
N SER A 158 1.10 5.41 -31.74
CA SER A 158 0.71 6.51 -30.86
C SER A 158 0.09 5.98 -29.57
N SER A 159 -0.83 5.03 -29.69
CA SER A 159 -1.47 4.37 -28.54
C SER A 159 -0.47 3.53 -27.74
N PHE A 160 0.43 2.83 -28.42
CA PHE A 160 1.52 2.07 -27.78
C PHE A 160 2.43 2.96 -26.94
N LEU A 161 2.88 4.09 -27.49
CA LEU A 161 3.80 5.01 -26.84
C LEU A 161 3.13 5.66 -25.62
N GLU A 162 1.92 6.19 -25.78
CA GLU A 162 1.14 6.73 -24.67
C GLU A 162 0.99 5.70 -23.55
N LYS A 163 0.50 4.50 -23.88
CA LYS A 163 0.24 3.45 -22.88
C LYS A 163 1.50 3.09 -22.09
N ASN A 164 2.64 2.94 -22.75
CA ASN A 164 3.87 2.50 -22.08
C ASN A 164 4.49 3.60 -21.22
N VAL A 165 4.56 4.83 -21.72
CA VAL A 165 5.09 5.96 -20.94
C VAL A 165 4.22 6.23 -19.72
N LEU A 166 2.90 6.25 -19.90
CA LEU A 166 1.94 6.48 -18.82
C LEU A 166 2.00 5.38 -17.76
N ARG A 167 2.22 4.11 -18.16
CA ARG A 167 2.38 3.01 -17.21
C ARG A 167 3.65 3.14 -16.37
N VAL A 168 4.79 3.45 -16.98
CA VAL A 168 6.06 3.64 -16.23
C VAL A 168 5.92 4.78 -15.22
N GLN A 169 5.30 5.88 -15.63
CA GLN A 169 4.99 7.02 -14.77
C GLN A 169 4.07 6.63 -13.60
N GLN A 170 3.00 5.86 -13.87
CA GLN A 170 2.08 5.39 -12.84
C GLN A 170 2.75 4.43 -11.85
N GLU A 171 3.56 3.48 -12.35
CA GLU A 171 4.37 2.58 -11.51
C GLU A 171 5.25 3.40 -10.55
N ALA A 172 5.97 4.39 -11.08
CA ALA A 172 6.86 5.24 -10.28
C ALA A 172 6.10 6.05 -9.22
N CYS A 173 5.03 6.76 -9.58
CA CYS A 173 4.22 7.52 -8.61
C CYS A 173 3.59 6.63 -7.54
N THR A 174 3.13 5.43 -7.91
CA THR A 174 2.54 4.49 -6.95
C THR A 174 3.57 4.02 -5.95
N VAL A 175 4.79 3.70 -6.41
CA VAL A 175 5.91 3.33 -5.53
C VAL A 175 6.27 4.51 -4.62
N ALA A 176 6.31 5.73 -5.15
CA ALA A 176 6.62 6.92 -4.36
C ALA A 176 5.58 7.17 -3.26
N ALA A 177 4.29 7.13 -3.60
CA ALA A 177 3.20 7.27 -2.64
C ALA A 177 3.25 6.18 -1.57
N PHE A 178 3.39 4.91 -1.98
CA PHE A 178 3.49 3.78 -1.06
C PHE A 178 4.66 3.94 -0.08
N ARG A 179 5.84 4.32 -0.58
CA ARG A 179 7.05 4.46 0.25
C ARG A 179 6.98 5.65 1.21
N THR A 180 6.38 6.76 0.78
CA THR A 180 6.28 7.97 1.60
C THR A 180 5.20 7.88 2.67
N THR A 181 4.12 7.11 2.46
CA THR A 181 2.99 7.11 3.41
C THR A 181 2.83 5.83 4.23
N ARG A 182 3.30 4.67 3.74
CA ARG A 182 2.92 3.34 4.30
C ARG A 182 4.10 2.42 4.62
N SER A 183 5.30 2.71 4.12
CA SER A 183 6.44 1.77 4.19
C SER A 183 7.00 1.55 5.60
N TRP A 184 7.01 2.57 6.46
CA TRP A 184 7.43 2.43 7.86
C TRP A 184 6.52 1.46 8.63
N HIS A 185 5.21 1.53 8.38
CA HIS A 185 4.20 0.66 9.00
C HIS A 185 4.36 -0.81 8.58
N ILE A 186 4.56 -1.06 7.29
CA ILE A 186 4.80 -2.40 6.78
C ILE A 186 6.15 -2.95 7.28
N THR A 187 7.18 -2.12 7.33
CA THR A 187 8.50 -2.49 7.89
C THR A 187 8.35 -2.92 9.35
N MET A 188 7.58 -2.18 10.14
CA MET A 188 7.27 -2.55 11.52
C MET A 188 6.52 -3.90 11.60
N ASN A 189 5.46 -4.09 10.80
CA ASN A 189 4.73 -5.36 10.73
C ASN A 189 5.67 -6.53 10.42
N GLN A 190 6.57 -6.38 9.45
CA GLN A 190 7.55 -7.39 9.08
C GLN A 190 8.48 -7.72 10.24
N LEU A 191 9.03 -6.71 10.92
CA LEU A 191 9.91 -6.91 12.07
C LEU A 191 9.19 -7.68 13.21
N PHE A 192 7.97 -7.31 13.57
CA PHE A 192 7.19 -8.04 14.58
C PHE A 192 6.83 -9.46 14.13
N ASN A 193 6.42 -9.65 12.88
CA ASN A 193 6.03 -10.95 12.35
C ASN A 193 7.20 -11.93 12.24
N LEU A 194 8.45 -11.46 12.13
CA LEU A 194 9.64 -12.33 12.17
C LEU A 194 9.76 -13.14 13.48
N GLU A 195 9.12 -12.70 14.58
CA GLU A 195 9.13 -13.41 15.86
C GLU A 195 8.05 -14.48 15.98
N PHE A 196 7.26 -14.69 14.93
CA PHE A 196 6.12 -15.59 15.02
C PHE A 196 6.56 -17.02 15.35
N LYS A 197 6.35 -17.41 16.62
CA LYS A 197 6.95 -18.61 17.24
C LYS A 197 6.40 -19.91 16.67
N SER A 198 5.18 -19.90 16.15
CA SER A 198 4.51 -21.05 15.56
C SER A 198 4.53 -20.97 14.04
N SER A 199 5.68 -21.25 13.42
CA SER A 199 5.73 -21.37 11.97
C SER A 199 5.11 -22.71 11.57
N LEU A 200 3.86 -22.66 11.09
CA LEU A 200 3.23 -23.78 10.42
C LEU A 200 3.40 -23.64 8.90
N LYS A 201 3.30 -24.76 8.21
CA LYS A 201 3.10 -24.82 6.77
C LYS A 201 2.03 -25.84 6.42
N ALA A 202 1.34 -25.60 5.31
CA ALA A 202 0.47 -26.60 4.72
C ALA A 202 1.28 -27.82 4.25
N ASP A 203 0.74 -29.02 4.45
CA ASP A 203 1.36 -30.26 3.99
C ASP A 203 1.06 -30.51 2.50
N LEU A 204 1.98 -30.04 1.65
CA LEU A 204 1.87 -30.12 0.19
C LEU A 204 2.58 -31.37 -0.37
N THR A 205 2.32 -32.54 0.21
CA THR A 205 2.74 -33.84 -0.34
C THR A 205 2.05 -34.12 -1.68
N GLU A 206 2.64 -35.00 -2.50
CA GLU A 206 2.07 -35.43 -3.79
C GLU A 206 0.60 -35.88 -3.67
N GLU A 207 0.24 -36.51 -2.57
CA GLU A 207 -1.11 -37.03 -2.32
C GLU A 207 -2.16 -35.93 -2.05
N ASN A 208 -1.71 -34.75 -1.62
CA ASN A 208 -2.55 -33.59 -1.28
C ASN A 208 -2.64 -32.55 -2.41
N ARG A 209 -1.85 -32.71 -3.49
CA ARG A 209 -1.85 -31.87 -4.69
C ARG A 209 -2.97 -32.25 -5.66
N LYS A 210 -3.17 -31.45 -6.71
CA LYS A 210 -4.11 -31.72 -7.82
C LYS A 210 -5.58 -31.83 -7.42
N GLN A 211 -5.94 -31.28 -6.27
CA GLN A 211 -7.33 -31.13 -5.86
C GLN A 211 -7.95 -29.88 -6.49
N THR A 212 -9.28 -29.81 -6.54
CA THR A 212 -9.97 -28.57 -6.89
C THR A 212 -9.87 -27.59 -5.73
N VAL A 213 -9.50 -26.35 -6.01
CA VAL A 213 -9.43 -25.27 -5.02
C VAL A 213 -10.48 -24.22 -5.36
N VAL A 214 -11.36 -23.92 -4.41
CA VAL A 214 -12.30 -22.81 -4.48
C VAL A 214 -11.70 -21.63 -3.72
N ILE A 215 -11.47 -20.51 -4.42
CA ILE A 215 -11.17 -19.24 -3.77
C ILE A 215 -12.46 -18.43 -3.62
N VAL A 216 -12.66 -17.84 -2.45
CA VAL A 216 -13.89 -17.11 -2.10
C VAL A 216 -13.59 -15.65 -1.81
N GLY A 217 -14.12 -14.76 -2.63
CA GLY A 217 -14.10 -13.32 -2.43
C GLY A 217 -15.34 -12.82 -1.69
N ALA A 218 -15.37 -11.53 -1.34
CA ALA A 218 -16.42 -10.91 -0.53
C ALA A 218 -17.42 -10.08 -1.34
N GLY A 219 -17.50 -10.28 -2.66
CA GLY A 219 -18.43 -9.56 -3.52
C GLY A 219 -19.89 -10.01 -3.33
N PRO A 220 -20.88 -9.20 -3.78
CA PRO A 220 -22.29 -9.46 -3.55
C PRO A 220 -22.79 -10.84 -4.04
N SER A 221 -22.20 -11.40 -5.11
CA SER A 221 -22.57 -12.72 -5.62
C SER A 221 -22.31 -13.87 -4.63
N LEU A 222 -21.52 -13.64 -3.58
CA LEU A 222 -21.32 -14.64 -2.52
C LEU A 222 -22.65 -15.02 -1.85
N ASP A 223 -23.52 -14.04 -1.60
CA ASP A 223 -24.82 -14.27 -0.95
C ASP A 223 -25.73 -15.23 -1.76
N LEU A 224 -25.55 -15.30 -3.09
CA LEU A 224 -26.25 -16.25 -3.96
C LEU A 224 -25.66 -17.66 -3.88
N ASN A 225 -24.36 -17.74 -3.63
CA ASN A 225 -23.57 -18.96 -3.74
C ASN A 225 -23.32 -19.67 -2.40
N VAL A 226 -23.61 -19.05 -1.25
CA VAL A 226 -23.38 -19.65 0.07
C VAL A 226 -24.04 -21.02 0.22
N ASN A 227 -25.27 -21.20 -0.25
CA ASN A 227 -25.98 -22.49 -0.13
C ASN A 227 -25.33 -23.59 -0.98
N VAL A 228 -24.90 -23.25 -2.19
CA VAL A 228 -24.18 -24.17 -3.09
C VAL A 228 -22.83 -24.52 -2.49
N LEU A 229 -22.08 -23.53 -2.02
CA LEU A 229 -20.78 -23.74 -1.39
C LEU A 229 -20.89 -24.62 -0.13
N LYS A 230 -21.95 -24.44 0.67
CA LYS A 230 -22.23 -25.31 1.82
C LYS A 230 -22.50 -26.75 1.38
N LYS A 231 -23.35 -26.94 0.38
CA LYS A 231 -23.74 -28.25 -0.19
C LYS A 231 -22.54 -29.03 -0.72
N TYR A 232 -21.56 -28.34 -1.33
CA TYR A 232 -20.38 -28.96 -1.96
C TYR A 232 -19.08 -28.67 -1.22
N SER A 233 -19.15 -28.32 0.07
CA SER A 233 -17.97 -27.96 0.86
C SER A 233 -16.98 -29.12 1.04
N ASP A 234 -17.40 -30.36 0.85
CA ASP A 234 -16.56 -31.55 0.87
C ASP A 234 -15.86 -31.82 -0.48
N LYS A 235 -16.14 -31.07 -1.54
CA LYS A 235 -15.66 -31.34 -2.91
C LYS A 235 -14.41 -30.58 -3.33
N ALA A 236 -14.06 -29.52 -2.61
CA ALA A 236 -12.93 -28.68 -2.95
C ALA A 236 -12.30 -28.07 -1.69
N ILE A 237 -11.01 -27.79 -1.76
CA ILE A 237 -10.32 -26.99 -0.74
C ILE A 237 -10.86 -25.56 -0.85
N ILE A 238 -11.37 -25.01 0.25
CA ILE A 238 -11.93 -23.66 0.29
C ILE A 238 -10.90 -22.72 0.93
N ILE A 239 -10.46 -21.72 0.17
CA ILE A 239 -9.61 -20.62 0.65
C ILE A 239 -10.43 -19.33 0.65
N ALA A 240 -10.76 -18.85 1.84
CA ALA A 240 -11.50 -17.62 2.04
C ALA A 240 -10.56 -16.39 2.08
N THR A 241 -10.94 -15.30 1.42
CA THR A 241 -10.35 -14.00 1.77
C THR A 241 -10.82 -13.58 3.16
N ASP A 242 -10.01 -12.82 3.89
CA ASP A 242 -10.37 -12.19 5.16
C ASP A 242 -11.78 -11.55 5.14
N ALA A 243 -12.06 -10.75 4.11
CA ALA A 243 -13.34 -10.09 3.92
C ALA A 243 -14.55 -11.04 3.76
N SER A 244 -14.35 -12.25 3.22
CA SER A 244 -15.42 -13.24 2.98
C SER A 244 -15.71 -14.12 4.19
N LEU A 245 -14.76 -14.18 5.14
CA LEU A 245 -14.73 -15.16 6.22
C LEU A 245 -15.99 -15.12 7.08
N LYS A 246 -16.41 -13.92 7.50
CA LYS A 246 -17.61 -13.76 8.34
C LYS A 246 -18.87 -14.26 7.63
N THR A 247 -19.06 -13.91 6.35
CA THR A 247 -20.22 -14.35 5.56
C THR A 247 -20.29 -15.87 5.48
N LEU A 248 -19.15 -16.55 5.29
CA LEU A 248 -19.10 -18.01 5.27
C LEU A 248 -19.51 -18.60 6.63
N LEU A 249 -18.94 -18.08 7.72
CA LEU A 249 -19.20 -18.59 9.06
C LEU A 249 -20.64 -18.40 9.52
N ASP A 250 -21.23 -17.23 9.24
CA ASP A 250 -22.64 -16.94 9.56
C ASP A 250 -23.60 -17.90 8.82
N ASN A 251 -23.20 -18.39 7.65
CA ASN A 251 -23.95 -19.39 6.88
C ASN A 251 -23.60 -20.85 7.24
N GLY A 252 -22.76 -21.06 8.25
CA GLY A 252 -22.35 -22.38 8.72
C GLY A 252 -21.37 -23.09 7.79
N ILE A 253 -20.53 -22.34 7.08
CA ILE A 253 -19.46 -22.85 6.20
C ILE A 253 -18.12 -22.57 6.88
N THR A 254 -17.36 -23.62 7.18
CA THR A 254 -15.99 -23.49 7.68
C THR A 254 -15.02 -23.70 6.52
N PRO A 255 -14.31 -22.66 6.05
CA PRO A 255 -13.31 -22.83 5.01
C PRO A 255 -12.11 -23.65 5.53
N ASP A 256 -11.38 -24.30 4.62
CA ASP A 256 -10.16 -25.05 4.99
C ASP A 256 -9.02 -24.10 5.36
N PHE A 257 -8.96 -22.95 4.66
CA PHE A 257 -8.00 -21.89 4.90
C PHE A 257 -8.67 -20.52 4.80
N ALA A 258 -8.12 -19.56 5.53
CA ALA A 258 -8.34 -18.14 5.27
C ALA A 258 -7.00 -17.47 4.93
N ALA A 259 -7.03 -16.30 4.30
CA ALA A 259 -5.82 -15.54 4.04
C ALA A 259 -6.03 -14.03 4.23
N THR A 260 -4.96 -13.35 4.60
CA THR A 260 -4.92 -11.89 4.71
C THR A 260 -3.59 -11.31 4.22
N LEU A 261 -3.68 -10.17 3.55
CA LEU A 261 -2.52 -9.29 3.29
C LEU A 261 -2.66 -7.92 3.97
N GLU A 262 -3.76 -7.69 4.69
CA GLU A 262 -4.10 -6.35 5.17
C GLU A 262 -3.15 -5.98 6.33
N ASP A 263 -2.35 -4.97 6.08
CA ASP A 263 -1.32 -4.42 6.96
C ASP A 263 -1.88 -3.45 7.99
N LEU A 264 -3.06 -2.87 7.75
CA LEU A 264 -3.73 -1.96 8.67
C LEU A 264 -4.25 -2.67 9.92
N HIS A 265 -4.17 -1.99 11.06
CA HIS A 265 -4.59 -2.53 12.35
C HIS A 265 -6.06 -2.98 12.41
N LEU A 266 -6.93 -2.31 11.66
CA LEU A 266 -8.36 -2.62 11.57
C LEU A 266 -8.62 -4.02 10.97
N SER A 267 -7.67 -4.60 10.23
CA SER A 267 -7.84 -5.90 9.58
C SER A 267 -8.19 -7.03 10.54
N TRP A 268 -7.82 -6.90 11.81
CA TRP A 268 -8.25 -7.83 12.85
C TRP A 268 -9.77 -8.01 12.92
N ARG A 269 -10.54 -6.99 12.55
CA ARG A 269 -12.01 -7.05 12.60
C ARG A 269 -12.62 -8.01 11.60
N PHE A 270 -11.92 -8.35 10.52
CA PHE A 270 -12.32 -9.47 9.66
C PHE A 270 -12.33 -10.79 10.44
N PHE A 271 -11.50 -10.88 11.48
CA PHE A 271 -11.27 -12.10 12.24
C PHE A 271 -11.92 -12.12 13.61
N SER A 272 -12.22 -10.97 14.24
CA SER A 272 -12.62 -10.90 15.65
C SER A 272 -13.81 -11.79 16.02
N LYS A 273 -14.83 -11.87 15.14
CA LYS A 273 -16.02 -12.73 15.33
C LYS A 273 -15.81 -14.20 14.90
N SER A 274 -14.62 -14.54 14.38
CA SER A 274 -14.27 -15.86 13.83
C SER A 274 -13.14 -16.59 14.57
N LEU A 275 -12.48 -15.94 15.54
CA LEU A 275 -11.31 -16.47 16.25
C LEU A 275 -11.55 -17.85 16.89
N GLU A 276 -12.76 -18.06 17.41
CA GLU A 276 -13.14 -19.32 18.07
C GLU A 276 -13.09 -20.53 17.14
N LYS A 277 -13.27 -20.31 15.83
CA LYS A 277 -13.27 -21.38 14.83
C LYS A 277 -11.87 -21.90 14.50
N LYS A 278 -10.81 -21.18 14.90
CA LYS A 278 -9.40 -21.59 14.75
C LYS A 278 -9.06 -22.08 13.34
N ILE A 279 -9.51 -21.35 12.33
CA ILE A 279 -9.29 -21.68 10.92
C ILE A 279 -7.80 -21.52 10.59
N PRO A 280 -7.16 -22.43 9.85
CA PRO A 280 -5.79 -22.20 9.38
C PRO A 280 -5.67 -20.91 8.55
N LEU A 281 -4.80 -20.00 8.97
CA LEU A 281 -4.67 -18.66 8.39
C LEU A 281 -3.32 -18.48 7.68
N PHE A 282 -3.35 -18.13 6.39
CA PHE A 282 -2.18 -17.58 5.69
C PHE A 282 -2.07 -16.09 5.97
N ILE A 283 -0.91 -15.66 6.50
CA ILE A 283 -0.63 -14.28 6.86
C ILE A 283 0.57 -13.83 6.03
N SER A 284 0.40 -12.81 5.19
CA SER A 284 1.55 -12.16 4.56
C SER A 284 2.50 -11.63 5.63
N ILE A 285 3.82 -11.76 5.45
CA ILE A 285 4.80 -11.23 6.40
C ILE A 285 4.65 -9.71 6.63
N GLY A 286 4.09 -8.98 5.66
CA GLY A 286 3.77 -7.54 5.78
C GLY A 286 2.39 -7.23 6.35
N ALA A 287 1.55 -8.23 6.59
CA ALA A 287 0.22 -8.04 7.16
C ALA A 287 0.30 -7.62 8.64
N ASN A 288 -0.83 -7.12 9.15
CA ASN A 288 -0.96 -6.58 10.49
C ASN A 288 -0.43 -7.55 11.56
N HIS A 289 0.63 -7.15 12.25
CA HIS A 289 1.27 -7.98 13.26
C HIS A 289 0.42 -8.19 14.52
N VAL A 290 -0.54 -7.30 14.80
CA VAL A 290 -1.49 -7.50 15.91
C VAL A 290 -2.35 -8.73 15.65
N LEU A 291 -2.80 -8.91 14.40
CA LEU A 291 -3.54 -10.10 14.00
C LEU A 291 -2.68 -11.36 14.15
N ALA A 292 -1.45 -11.35 13.64
CA ALA A 292 -0.56 -12.49 13.79
C ALA A 292 -0.37 -12.87 15.28
N ARG A 293 -0.06 -11.91 16.15
CA ARG A 293 0.18 -12.16 17.59
C ARG A 293 -1.04 -12.65 18.35
N LYS A 294 -2.22 -12.09 18.06
CA LYS A 294 -3.46 -12.36 18.82
C LYS A 294 -4.28 -13.52 18.25
N TYR A 295 -3.97 -13.99 17.04
CA TYR A 295 -4.68 -15.11 16.44
C TYR A 295 -4.46 -16.40 17.24
N THR A 296 -5.54 -17.05 17.66
CA THR A 296 -5.50 -18.24 18.52
C THR A 296 -5.59 -19.57 17.73
N GLY A 297 -5.83 -19.48 16.42
CA GLY A 297 -5.82 -20.62 15.51
C GLY A 297 -4.45 -20.89 14.88
N PRO A 298 -4.34 -21.94 14.03
CA PRO A 298 -3.13 -22.20 13.26
C PRO A 298 -2.84 -21.05 12.30
N ALA A 299 -1.62 -20.53 12.28
CA ALA A 299 -1.21 -19.48 11.35
C ALA A 299 0.10 -19.83 10.64
N MET A 300 0.17 -19.44 9.37
CA MET A 300 1.26 -19.72 8.45
C MET A 300 1.71 -18.40 7.83
N LEU A 301 2.95 -18.01 8.11
CA LEU A 301 3.54 -16.84 7.47
C LEU A 301 3.91 -17.13 6.03
N VAL A 302 3.74 -16.12 5.18
CA VAL A 302 4.03 -16.19 3.76
C VAL A 302 4.92 -15.00 3.39
N GLY A 303 6.05 -15.30 2.75
CA GLY A 303 6.97 -14.30 2.22
C GLY A 303 6.44 -13.68 0.92
N THR A 304 7.09 -12.60 0.47
CA THR A 304 6.80 -11.97 -0.82
C THR A 304 7.98 -12.15 -1.76
N ALA A 305 7.71 -12.50 -3.01
CA ALA A 305 8.75 -12.66 -4.04
C ALA A 305 9.54 -11.36 -4.33
N ASN A 306 8.98 -10.21 -3.94
CA ASN A 306 9.61 -8.89 -4.10
C ASN A 306 10.06 -8.30 -2.76
N ALA A 307 10.46 -9.14 -1.80
CA ALA A 307 10.91 -8.69 -0.48
C ALA A 307 12.14 -7.76 -0.59
N PRO A 308 12.24 -6.70 0.24
CA PRO A 308 13.44 -5.89 0.30
C PRO A 308 14.64 -6.75 0.72
N VAL A 309 15.85 -6.34 0.30
CA VAL A 309 17.09 -7.11 0.50
C VAL A 309 17.30 -7.51 1.95
N TRP A 310 17.05 -6.60 2.91
CA TRP A 310 17.17 -6.88 4.34
C TRP A 310 16.23 -7.98 4.84
N LEU A 311 15.04 -8.11 4.23
CA LEU A 311 14.02 -9.08 4.65
C LEU A 311 14.22 -10.44 4.00
N ARG A 312 14.78 -10.50 2.78
CA ARG A 312 14.89 -11.75 2.00
C ARG A 312 15.48 -12.89 2.84
N ASP A 313 16.65 -12.67 3.41
CA ASP A 313 17.34 -13.69 4.19
C ASP A 313 16.64 -13.96 5.54
N LEU A 314 15.98 -12.94 6.11
CA LEU A 314 15.21 -13.07 7.34
C LEU A 314 13.88 -13.82 7.14
N SER A 315 13.31 -13.77 5.95
CA SER A 315 12.10 -14.50 5.57
C SER A 315 12.37 -15.90 5.02
N GLY A 316 13.65 -16.29 4.91
CA GLY A 316 14.05 -17.60 4.42
C GLY A 316 13.35 -18.75 5.14
N GLY A 317 12.83 -19.70 4.35
CA GLY A 317 12.04 -20.84 4.81
C GLY A 317 10.53 -20.61 4.77
N LEU A 318 10.05 -19.38 4.58
CA LEU A 318 8.65 -19.12 4.27
C LEU A 318 8.34 -19.47 2.81
N PRO A 319 7.13 -19.96 2.49
CA PRO A 319 6.65 -19.99 1.12
C PRO A 319 6.66 -18.57 0.53
N GLU A 320 7.25 -18.40 -0.64
CA GLU A 320 7.22 -17.13 -1.37
C GLU A 320 6.00 -17.09 -2.29
N VAL A 321 5.17 -16.06 -2.13
CA VAL A 321 3.94 -15.91 -2.90
C VAL A 321 3.85 -14.49 -3.44
N THR A 322 3.38 -14.37 -4.67
CA THR A 322 3.05 -13.05 -5.24
C THR A 322 1.80 -12.51 -4.56
N THR A 323 1.87 -11.32 -3.99
CA THR A 323 0.72 -10.73 -3.27
C THR A 323 -0.33 -10.14 -4.20
N GLY A 324 0.08 -9.70 -5.40
CA GLY A 324 -0.77 -8.95 -6.33
C GLY A 324 -1.24 -7.61 -5.75
N GLN A 325 -2.32 -7.06 -6.32
CA GLN A 325 -2.85 -5.73 -5.96
C GLN A 325 -3.97 -5.74 -4.91
N CYS A 326 -4.50 -6.91 -4.55
CA CYS A 326 -5.61 -7.06 -3.60
C CYS A 326 -5.63 -8.49 -3.03
N VAL A 327 -6.44 -8.73 -1.99
CA VAL A 327 -6.54 -10.05 -1.34
C VAL A 327 -7.01 -11.16 -2.26
N GLY A 328 -7.81 -10.83 -3.27
CA GLY A 328 -8.20 -11.78 -4.31
C GLY A 328 -7.02 -12.35 -5.10
N HIS A 329 -6.07 -11.49 -5.48
CA HIS A 329 -4.85 -11.96 -6.15
C HIS A 329 -3.98 -12.78 -5.22
N PHE A 330 -3.87 -12.38 -3.95
CA PHE A 330 -3.10 -13.13 -2.97
C PHE A 330 -3.65 -14.55 -2.76
N VAL A 331 -4.97 -14.71 -2.58
CA VAL A 331 -5.57 -16.05 -2.45
C VAL A 331 -5.47 -16.87 -3.73
N PHE A 332 -5.49 -16.22 -4.91
CA PHE A 332 -5.25 -16.92 -6.18
C PHE A 332 -3.83 -17.49 -6.23
N HIS A 333 -2.81 -16.70 -5.90
CA HIS A 333 -1.44 -17.18 -5.88
C HIS A 333 -1.17 -18.19 -4.75
N LEU A 334 -1.87 -18.08 -3.61
CA LEU A 334 -1.86 -19.12 -2.58
C LEU A 334 -2.50 -20.43 -3.09
N ALA A 335 -3.59 -20.34 -3.87
CA ALA A 335 -4.21 -21.52 -4.49
C ALA A 335 -3.24 -22.25 -5.42
N GLU A 336 -2.40 -21.52 -6.16
CA GLU A 336 -1.38 -22.11 -7.04
C GLU A 336 -0.35 -22.97 -6.28
N LEU A 337 -0.06 -22.68 -5.00
CA LEU A 337 0.84 -23.49 -4.19
C LEU A 337 0.36 -24.94 -4.02
N PHE A 338 -0.95 -25.16 -4.11
CA PHE A 338 -1.55 -26.50 -3.98
C PHE A 338 -1.46 -27.32 -5.28
N GLU A 339 -0.86 -26.76 -6.35
CA GLU A 339 -0.83 -27.32 -7.70
C GLU A 339 -2.19 -27.91 -8.09
N PRO A 340 -3.25 -27.08 -8.08
CA PRO A 340 -4.61 -27.55 -8.19
C PRO A 340 -4.88 -28.14 -9.56
N SER A 341 -5.81 -29.07 -9.64
CA SER A 341 -6.32 -29.54 -10.95
C SER A 341 -7.19 -28.48 -11.62
N GLU A 342 -7.81 -27.60 -10.84
CA GLU A 342 -8.64 -26.48 -11.28
C GLU A 342 -8.80 -25.48 -10.14
N ILE A 343 -8.82 -24.18 -10.46
CA ILE A 343 -9.18 -23.11 -9.52
C ILE A 343 -10.59 -22.62 -9.85
N VAL A 344 -11.49 -22.62 -8.88
CA VAL A 344 -12.85 -22.09 -9.01
C VAL A 344 -12.96 -20.79 -8.21
N MET A 345 -13.34 -19.71 -8.89
CA MET A 345 -13.49 -18.38 -8.30
C MET A 345 -14.96 -18.10 -8.02
N THR A 346 -15.32 -17.73 -6.79
CA THR A 346 -16.67 -17.24 -6.47
C THR A 346 -16.59 -16.03 -5.53
N GLY A 347 -17.59 -15.15 -5.55
CA GLY A 347 -17.57 -13.89 -4.78
C GLY A 347 -16.52 -12.86 -5.27
N PHE A 348 -15.93 -13.03 -6.45
CA PHE A 348 -15.04 -12.06 -7.09
C PHE A 348 -15.79 -11.19 -8.10
N ASP A 349 -16.86 -10.53 -7.63
CA ASP A 349 -17.74 -9.68 -8.46
C ASP A 349 -16.98 -8.63 -9.25
N LEU A 350 -15.99 -7.98 -8.62
CA LEU A 350 -15.17 -6.90 -9.20
C LEU A 350 -16.04 -5.88 -9.97
N SER A 351 -17.23 -5.63 -9.44
CA SER A 351 -18.29 -4.80 -10.02
C SER A 351 -19.33 -4.50 -8.94
N PHE A 352 -20.13 -3.47 -9.19
CA PHE A 352 -21.23 -3.08 -8.33
C PHE A 352 -22.50 -3.82 -8.73
N ARG A 353 -23.14 -4.44 -7.75
CA ARG A 353 -24.48 -5.03 -7.92
C ARG A 353 -25.47 -4.26 -7.06
N ASP A 354 -26.48 -3.67 -7.70
CA ASP A 354 -27.51 -2.86 -7.02
C ASP A 354 -26.93 -1.75 -6.11
N GLY A 355 -25.79 -1.18 -6.51
CA GLY A 355 -25.08 -0.15 -5.73
C GLY A 355 -24.27 -0.68 -4.54
N LYS A 356 -24.18 -2.00 -4.35
CA LYS A 356 -23.40 -2.65 -3.29
C LYS A 356 -22.01 -3.09 -3.79
N PHE A 357 -21.02 -2.94 -2.92
CA PHE A 357 -19.62 -3.27 -3.17
C PHE A 357 -19.22 -4.64 -2.59
N HIS A 358 -19.88 -5.04 -1.49
CA HIS A 358 -19.59 -6.27 -0.75
C HIS A 358 -20.88 -7.04 -0.38
N ALA A 359 -20.71 -8.32 0.00
CA ALA A 359 -21.78 -9.15 0.56
C ALA A 359 -22.40 -8.52 1.83
N ALA A 360 -23.69 -8.78 2.07
CA ALA A 360 -24.47 -8.05 3.07
C ALA A 360 -23.90 -8.12 4.51
N ASN A 361 -23.19 -9.20 4.84
CA ASN A 361 -22.74 -9.51 6.20
C ASN A 361 -21.23 -9.32 6.44
N MET A 362 -20.53 -8.57 5.57
CA MET A 362 -19.11 -8.26 5.73
C MET A 362 -18.80 -7.63 7.11
N ALA A 363 -17.73 -8.09 7.76
CA ALA A 363 -17.40 -7.73 9.15
C ALA A 363 -17.10 -6.24 9.37
N THR A 364 -16.53 -5.59 8.35
CA THR A 364 -16.24 -4.15 8.36
C THR A 364 -16.59 -3.60 6.99
N PRO A 365 -17.59 -2.71 6.86
CA PRO A 365 -17.71 -1.92 5.64
C PRO A 365 -16.45 -1.05 5.56
N TYR A 366 -15.53 -1.38 4.66
CA TYR A 366 -14.41 -0.50 4.32
C TYR A 366 -15.01 0.88 4.04
N LEU A 367 -14.68 1.86 4.90
CA LEU A 367 -14.98 3.28 4.72
C LEU A 367 -16.25 3.53 3.89
N LYS A 368 -17.44 3.22 4.42
CA LYS A 368 -18.77 3.40 3.79
C LYS A 368 -18.68 3.64 2.28
N ASP A 369 -18.92 2.63 1.44
CA ASP A 369 -19.32 2.72 0.03
C ASP A 369 -19.91 4.10 -0.31
N ARG A 370 -19.06 5.10 -0.60
CA ARG A 370 -19.49 6.43 -1.05
C ARG A 370 -19.35 6.36 -2.55
N PRO A 371 -20.44 6.27 -3.31
CA PRO A 371 -20.36 6.22 -4.77
C PRO A 371 -19.52 7.37 -5.35
N GLU A 372 -19.50 8.51 -4.64
CA GLU A 372 -18.74 9.73 -4.98
C GLU A 372 -17.22 9.62 -4.86
N SER A 373 -16.69 8.62 -4.13
CA SER A 373 -15.24 8.39 -4.03
C SER A 373 -14.69 7.51 -5.16
N PHE A 374 -15.56 6.92 -5.99
CA PHE A 374 -15.14 5.98 -7.02
C PHE A 374 -15.19 6.62 -8.41
N THR A 375 -14.11 6.44 -9.17
CA THR A 375 -14.16 6.65 -10.61
C THR A 375 -14.81 5.42 -11.24
N VAL A 376 -16.10 5.51 -11.52
CA VAL A 376 -16.89 4.41 -12.08
C VAL A 376 -16.59 4.24 -13.58
N VAL A 377 -16.33 3.01 -13.99
CA VAL A 377 -16.12 2.57 -15.37
C VAL A 377 -17.00 1.35 -15.67
N GLU A 378 -17.19 1.03 -16.95
CA GLU A 378 -17.93 -0.15 -17.36
C GLU A 378 -16.99 -1.23 -17.91
N VAL A 379 -17.23 -2.47 -17.51
CA VAL A 379 -16.51 -3.66 -18.00
C VAL A 379 -17.49 -4.70 -18.50
N ASP A 380 -17.00 -5.69 -19.26
CA ASP A 380 -17.84 -6.81 -19.67
C ASP A 380 -18.23 -7.64 -18.45
N GLY A 381 -19.51 -7.95 -18.31
CA GLY A 381 -20.05 -8.85 -17.30
C GLY A 381 -20.16 -10.28 -17.80
N ILE A 382 -20.25 -11.22 -16.86
CA ILE A 382 -20.27 -12.66 -17.13
C ILE A 382 -21.47 -13.11 -17.98
N ASN A 383 -22.57 -12.35 -17.94
CA ASN A 383 -23.80 -12.62 -18.69
C ASN A 383 -23.84 -11.96 -20.09
N GLY A 384 -22.71 -11.41 -20.56
CA GLY A 384 -22.63 -10.70 -21.84
C GLY A 384 -23.13 -9.25 -21.81
N THR A 385 -23.62 -8.77 -20.66
CA THR A 385 -24.00 -7.36 -20.43
C THR A 385 -22.83 -6.58 -19.82
N LYS A 386 -22.83 -5.25 -19.95
CA LYS A 386 -21.87 -4.41 -19.20
C LYS A 386 -22.23 -4.35 -17.72
N VAL A 387 -21.21 -4.33 -16.86
CA VAL A 387 -21.35 -4.09 -15.42
C VAL A 387 -20.51 -2.89 -15.01
N LYS A 388 -20.98 -2.14 -14.01
CA LYS A 388 -20.26 -0.99 -13.46
C LYS A 388 -19.23 -1.46 -12.44
N THR A 389 -18.05 -0.88 -12.45
CA THR A 389 -16.96 -1.14 -11.50
C THR A 389 -16.20 0.16 -11.22
N ASP A 390 -15.32 0.23 -10.22
CA ASP A 390 -14.36 1.33 -10.14
C ASP A 390 -13.08 1.04 -10.95
N ILE A 391 -12.31 2.09 -11.20
CA ILE A 391 -11.05 2.02 -11.93
C ILE A 391 -10.03 1.05 -11.30
N SER A 392 -9.95 0.97 -9.97
CA SER A 392 -9.02 0.06 -9.26
C SER A 392 -9.41 -1.40 -9.48
N MET A 393 -10.70 -1.75 -9.32
CA MET A 393 -11.18 -3.09 -9.65
C MET A 393 -11.02 -3.43 -11.13
N SER A 394 -11.10 -2.45 -12.04
CA SER A 394 -10.78 -2.69 -13.45
C SER A 394 -9.32 -3.12 -13.67
N PHE A 395 -8.38 -2.56 -12.89
CA PHE A 395 -7.00 -3.03 -12.87
C PHE A 395 -6.87 -4.41 -12.23
N TYR A 396 -7.67 -4.73 -11.21
CA TYR A 396 -7.68 -6.08 -10.63
C TYR A 396 -8.13 -7.13 -11.64
N ILE A 397 -9.20 -6.84 -12.41
CA ILE A 397 -9.63 -7.71 -13.51
C ILE A 397 -8.47 -7.95 -14.50
N LYS A 398 -7.78 -6.88 -14.92
CA LYS A 398 -6.64 -6.98 -15.84
C LYS A 398 -5.47 -7.75 -15.26
N TYR A 399 -5.22 -7.61 -13.96
CA TYR A 399 -4.20 -8.41 -13.27
C TYR A 399 -4.57 -9.90 -13.30
N PHE A 400 -5.80 -10.26 -12.92
CA PHE A 400 -6.30 -11.64 -13.02
C PHE A 400 -6.15 -12.19 -14.45
N GLU A 401 -6.61 -11.47 -15.47
CA GLU A 401 -6.46 -11.88 -16.87
C GLU A 401 -5.00 -12.14 -17.26
N ASN A 402 -4.04 -11.41 -16.70
CA ASN A 402 -2.62 -11.57 -17.00
C ASN A 402 -1.99 -12.76 -16.27
N VAL A 403 -2.38 -13.01 -15.01
CA VAL A 403 -1.86 -14.17 -14.26
C VAL A 403 -2.52 -15.48 -14.70
N ILE A 404 -3.82 -15.46 -15.04
CA ILE A 404 -4.56 -16.63 -15.54
C ILE A 404 -3.98 -17.15 -16.85
N LYS A 405 -3.51 -16.27 -17.75
CA LYS A 405 -2.80 -16.67 -18.99
C LYS A 405 -1.55 -17.51 -18.73
N LYS A 406 -0.94 -17.37 -17.56
CA LYS A 406 0.30 -18.05 -17.15
C LYS A 406 0.03 -19.19 -16.17
N CYS A 407 -1.22 -19.34 -15.72
CA CYS A 407 -1.60 -20.37 -14.76
C CYS A 407 -1.52 -21.74 -15.41
N SER A 408 -1.00 -22.72 -14.68
CA SER A 408 -0.79 -24.08 -15.18
C SER A 408 -2.07 -24.93 -15.22
N CYS A 409 -3.14 -24.48 -14.58
CA CYS A 409 -4.41 -25.18 -14.47
C CYS A 409 -5.59 -24.35 -15.01
N PRO A 410 -6.72 -24.99 -15.38
CA PRO A 410 -7.94 -24.29 -15.73
C PRO A 410 -8.46 -23.43 -14.57
N VAL A 411 -9.00 -22.25 -14.91
CA VAL A 411 -9.63 -21.34 -13.95
C VAL A 411 -11.09 -21.14 -14.33
N VAL A 412 -11.99 -21.32 -13.37
CA VAL A 412 -13.44 -21.15 -13.54
C VAL A 412 -13.90 -19.88 -12.86
N ASN A 413 -14.63 -19.03 -13.57
CA ASN A 413 -15.34 -17.91 -12.99
C ASN A 413 -16.79 -18.33 -12.68
N ALA A 414 -17.07 -18.54 -11.40
CA ALA A 414 -18.38 -18.90 -10.84
C ALA A 414 -18.98 -17.74 -10.01
N THR A 415 -18.66 -16.50 -10.39
CA THR A 415 -19.21 -15.28 -9.80
C THR A 415 -20.43 -14.82 -10.58
N GLU A 416 -21.61 -15.23 -10.13
CA GLU A 416 -22.89 -14.93 -10.79
C GLU A 416 -23.20 -13.43 -10.82
N GLY A 417 -23.29 -12.85 -12.02
CA GLY A 417 -23.61 -11.44 -12.23
C GLY A 417 -22.44 -10.47 -12.04
N GLY A 418 -21.22 -10.96 -11.83
CA GLY A 418 -20.01 -10.14 -11.73
C GLY A 418 -19.36 -9.83 -13.08
N ALA A 419 -18.16 -9.24 -13.00
CA ALA A 419 -17.32 -8.96 -14.16
C ALA A 419 -16.82 -10.25 -14.84
N LEU A 420 -16.71 -10.21 -16.15
CA LEU A 420 -16.07 -11.24 -16.95
C LEU A 420 -14.55 -11.10 -16.83
N ILE A 421 -13.92 -12.10 -16.22
CA ILE A 421 -12.47 -12.23 -16.17
C ILE A 421 -12.02 -13.10 -17.36
N ARG A 422 -11.39 -12.50 -18.36
CA ARG A 422 -10.97 -13.24 -19.57
C ARG A 422 -9.88 -14.27 -19.25
N GLY A 423 -9.93 -15.40 -19.97
CA GLY A 423 -9.08 -16.56 -19.71
C GLY A 423 -9.71 -17.58 -18.74
N THR A 424 -10.81 -17.23 -18.09
CA THR A 424 -11.60 -18.18 -17.29
C THR A 424 -12.65 -18.91 -18.14
N ARG A 425 -13.03 -20.12 -17.70
CA ARG A 425 -14.30 -20.75 -18.11
C ARG A 425 -15.43 -20.21 -17.24
N VAL A 426 -16.51 -19.74 -17.85
CA VAL A 426 -17.73 -19.31 -17.14
C VAL A 426 -18.59 -20.53 -16.81
N SER A 427 -19.05 -20.65 -15.56
CA SER A 427 -19.93 -21.73 -15.09
C SER A 427 -20.70 -21.30 -13.84
N SER A 428 -21.83 -21.93 -13.54
CA SER A 428 -22.41 -21.85 -12.19
C SER A 428 -21.47 -22.51 -11.17
N LEU A 429 -21.55 -22.12 -9.89
CA LEU A 429 -20.76 -22.78 -8.83
C LEU A 429 -21.17 -24.24 -8.66
N GLU A 430 -22.45 -24.57 -8.83
CA GLU A 430 -22.95 -25.94 -8.71
C GLU A 430 -22.38 -26.82 -9.83
N ASP A 431 -22.43 -26.37 -11.08
CA ASP A 431 -21.87 -27.13 -12.21
C ASP A 431 -20.35 -27.29 -12.11
N ALA A 432 -19.66 -26.31 -11.53
CA ALA A 432 -18.22 -26.39 -11.31
C ALA A 432 -17.84 -27.43 -10.23
N LEU A 433 -18.74 -27.77 -9.30
CA LEU A 433 -18.43 -28.60 -8.13
C LEU A 433 -19.14 -29.97 -8.09
N LYS A 434 -20.31 -30.11 -8.72
CA LYS A 434 -21.18 -31.29 -8.55
C LYS A 434 -20.51 -32.62 -8.92
N ASP A 435 -19.64 -32.61 -9.92
CA ASP A 435 -18.97 -33.80 -10.46
C ASP A 435 -17.54 -33.98 -9.91
N LYS A 436 -17.15 -33.18 -8.91
CA LYS A 436 -15.81 -33.26 -8.31
C LYS A 436 -15.74 -34.40 -7.29
N ALA A 437 -14.54 -34.99 -7.18
CA ALA A 437 -14.23 -35.93 -6.11
C ALA A 437 -14.24 -35.21 -4.75
N SER A 438 -14.48 -35.96 -3.67
CA SER A 438 -14.38 -35.37 -2.34
C SER A 438 -12.93 -35.00 -2.03
N LYS A 439 -12.74 -33.84 -1.42
CA LYS A 439 -11.46 -33.30 -1.02
C LYS A 439 -10.81 -34.16 0.06
N LYS A 440 -9.50 -34.23 0.00
CA LYS A 440 -8.64 -34.69 1.09
C LYS A 440 -8.29 -33.51 1.98
N ARG A 441 -8.39 -33.73 3.29
CA ARG A 441 -7.99 -32.73 4.27
C ARG A 441 -6.48 -32.51 4.21
N ILE A 442 -6.07 -31.25 4.08
CA ILE A 442 -4.66 -30.88 4.12
C ILE A 442 -4.21 -30.79 5.58
N GLY A 443 -3.17 -31.55 5.91
CA GLY A 443 -2.51 -31.49 7.21
C GLY A 443 -1.71 -30.20 7.38
N LEU A 444 -1.41 -29.85 8.64
CA LEU A 444 -0.46 -28.79 8.97
C LEU A 444 0.76 -29.43 9.60
N SER A 445 1.95 -28.99 9.18
CA SER A 445 3.21 -29.42 9.76
C SER A 445 4.02 -28.22 10.26
N ARG A 446 5.00 -28.48 11.11
CA ARG A 446 5.93 -27.44 11.56
C ARG A 446 6.82 -27.01 10.40
N ASN A 447 6.94 -25.71 10.19
CA ASN A 447 7.88 -25.13 9.24
C ASN A 447 9.25 -24.95 9.89
N VAL A 448 10.02 -26.03 9.99
CA VAL A 448 11.38 -26.02 10.57
C VAL A 448 12.37 -25.18 9.78
N ALA A 449 12.10 -24.90 8.49
CA ALA A 449 12.95 -24.04 7.67
C ALA A 449 12.86 -22.57 8.12
N PHE A 450 11.72 -22.16 8.70
CA PHE A 450 11.59 -20.86 9.32
C PHE A 450 12.05 -20.91 10.78
N ASN A 451 13.32 -20.55 10.99
CA ASN A 451 13.98 -20.57 12.29
C ASN A 451 13.98 -19.17 12.94
N SER A 452 13.02 -18.91 13.82
CA SER A 452 12.89 -17.63 14.52
C SER A 452 14.11 -17.25 15.38
N SER A 453 14.83 -18.24 15.93
CA SER A 453 16.02 -17.98 16.76
C SER A 453 17.17 -17.41 15.93
N GLU A 454 17.41 -17.98 14.74
CA GLU A 454 18.42 -17.47 13.82
C GLU A 454 18.04 -16.07 13.32
N LYS A 455 16.74 -15.82 13.06
CA LYS A 455 16.28 -14.50 12.61
C LYS A 455 16.49 -13.45 13.70
N ASN A 456 16.23 -13.79 14.96
CA ASN A 456 16.50 -12.90 16.08
C ASN A 456 17.99 -12.58 16.23
N SER A 457 18.89 -13.57 16.03
CA SER A 457 20.34 -13.32 16.02
C SER A 457 20.73 -12.30 14.95
N ARG A 458 20.27 -12.50 13.72
CA ARG A 458 20.55 -11.59 12.59
C ARG A 458 19.97 -10.19 12.80
N LEU A 459 18.80 -10.08 13.42
CA LEU A 459 18.22 -8.77 13.77
C LEU A 459 19.04 -8.06 14.85
N SER A 460 19.59 -8.79 15.83
CA SER A 460 20.54 -8.22 16.79
C SER A 460 21.81 -7.73 16.09
N GLU A 461 22.36 -8.48 15.13
CA GLU A 461 23.51 -8.04 14.33
C GLU A 461 23.23 -6.75 13.56
N ILE A 462 22.04 -6.64 12.94
CA ILE A 462 21.58 -5.39 12.29
C ILE A 462 21.48 -4.27 13.31
N ALA A 463 20.90 -4.51 14.49
CA ALA A 463 20.79 -3.50 15.54
C ALA A 463 22.16 -2.97 15.99
N GLU A 464 23.13 -3.87 16.20
CA GLU A 464 24.52 -3.53 16.53
C GLU A 464 25.20 -2.75 15.40
N GLU A 465 24.91 -3.07 14.13
CA GLU A 465 25.41 -2.30 13.00
C GLU A 465 24.82 -0.89 13.00
N ILE A 466 23.52 -0.73 13.24
CA ILE A 466 22.88 0.59 13.38
C ILE A 466 23.52 1.39 14.53
N ASP A 467 23.86 0.75 15.66
CA ASP A 467 24.57 1.38 16.78
C ASP A 467 25.97 1.86 16.40
N ARG A 468 26.70 1.11 15.56
CA ARG A 468 28.01 1.52 15.04
C ARG A 468 27.89 2.65 14.01
N MET A 469 26.89 2.60 13.12
CA MET A 469 26.70 3.59 12.06
C MET A 469 26.25 4.95 12.59
N LEU A 470 25.47 5.01 13.68
CA LEU A 470 24.87 6.27 14.15
C LEU A 470 25.91 7.34 14.58
N PRO A 471 26.96 7.02 15.36
CA PRO A 471 28.06 7.96 15.63
C PRO A 471 28.78 8.41 14.36
N GLU A 472 28.92 7.53 13.37
CA GLU A 472 29.54 7.87 12.08
C GLU A 472 28.68 8.87 11.31
N PHE A 473 27.37 8.67 11.25
CA PHE A 473 26.43 9.62 10.63
C PHE A 473 26.40 10.97 11.35
N LYS A 474 26.44 10.99 12.69
CA LYS A 474 26.50 12.23 13.48
C LYS A 474 27.81 13.00 13.27
N ASN A 475 28.96 12.31 13.40
CA ASN A 475 30.27 12.89 13.10
C ASN A 475 30.35 13.37 11.64
N PHE A 476 29.67 12.66 10.75
CA PHE A 476 29.58 13.05 9.36
C PHE A 476 28.79 14.36 9.19
N LEU A 477 27.62 14.50 9.84
CA LEU A 477 26.86 15.76 9.85
C LEU A 477 27.71 16.92 10.37
N ASP A 478 28.43 16.73 11.48
CA ASP A 478 29.31 17.76 12.06
C ASP A 478 30.41 18.20 11.10
N LYS A 479 30.99 17.25 10.34
CA LYS A 479 31.98 17.54 9.30
C LYS A 479 31.36 18.17 8.05
N SER A 480 30.12 17.84 7.72
CA SER A 480 29.42 18.36 6.54
C SER A 480 29.18 19.87 6.63
N ALA A 481 29.01 20.41 7.85
CA ALA A 481 28.90 21.85 8.09
C ALA A 481 30.16 22.63 7.69
N GLY A 482 31.33 21.97 7.71
CA GLY A 482 32.63 22.53 7.31
C GLY A 482 33.06 22.19 5.89
N MET A 483 32.23 21.50 5.09
CA MET A 483 32.57 21.20 3.70
C MET A 483 32.58 22.50 2.88
N SER A 484 33.63 22.65 2.08
CA SER A 484 33.74 23.69 1.05
C SER A 484 33.77 23.04 -0.33
N GLU A 485 33.49 23.85 -1.35
CA GLU A 485 33.50 23.45 -2.76
C GLU A 485 34.79 22.72 -3.19
N ASP A 486 35.94 23.06 -2.59
CA ASP A 486 37.24 22.48 -2.92
C ASP A 486 37.58 21.18 -2.17
N ASN A 487 36.82 20.82 -1.13
CA ASN A 487 37.11 19.69 -0.22
C ASN A 487 36.04 18.58 -0.24
N VAL A 488 35.22 18.52 -1.29
CA VAL A 488 34.05 17.64 -1.33
C VAL A 488 34.42 16.20 -1.62
N LYS A 489 34.11 15.32 -0.67
CA LYS A 489 34.04 13.86 -0.88
C LYS A 489 32.60 13.42 -0.69
N ASN A 490 32.06 12.62 -1.61
CA ASN A 490 30.75 11.99 -1.40
C ASN A 490 30.85 11.11 -0.15
N PRO A 491 30.17 11.47 0.94
CA PRO A 491 30.35 10.80 2.22
C PRO A 491 29.70 9.44 2.30
N LEU A 492 28.76 9.16 1.39
CA LEU A 492 28.14 7.85 1.26
C LEU A 492 29.00 6.88 0.44
N SER A 493 30.16 7.30 -0.09
CA SER A 493 31.06 6.41 -0.83
C SER A 493 31.58 5.23 0.00
N GLY A 494 31.62 5.36 1.34
CA GLY A 494 31.95 4.28 2.27
C GLY A 494 30.77 3.38 2.66
N PHE A 495 29.54 3.80 2.37
CA PHE A 495 28.32 3.05 2.72
C PHE A 495 27.83 2.29 1.50
N SER A 496 27.81 0.96 1.59
CA SER A 496 27.16 0.14 0.58
C SER A 496 25.65 0.39 0.62
N LEU A 497 25.11 1.08 -0.39
CA LEU A 497 23.67 1.30 -0.55
C LEU A 497 22.88 -0.02 -0.68
N SER A 498 23.59 -1.11 -1.00
CA SER A 498 23.06 -2.46 -1.04
C SER A 498 23.16 -3.23 0.28
N SER A 499 23.73 -2.65 1.35
CA SER A 499 23.82 -3.35 2.63
C SER A 499 22.41 -3.59 3.21
N PRO A 500 22.15 -4.76 3.83
CA PRO A 500 20.88 -5.01 4.49
C PRO A 500 20.47 -3.88 5.44
N THR A 501 21.39 -3.43 6.28
CA THR A 501 21.13 -2.36 7.27
C THR A 501 20.74 -1.04 6.63
N PHE A 502 21.42 -0.61 5.57
CA PHE A 502 21.04 0.61 4.84
C PHE A 502 19.69 0.45 4.13
N THR A 503 19.42 -0.72 3.53
CA THR A 503 18.12 -0.98 2.89
C THR A 503 16.95 -1.02 3.88
N LEU A 504 17.20 -1.46 5.12
CA LEU A 504 16.21 -1.38 6.20
C LEU A 504 15.94 0.08 6.60
N LEU A 505 16.98 0.87 6.87
CA LEU A 505 16.85 2.29 7.24
C LEU A 505 16.10 3.09 6.14
N SER A 506 16.50 2.90 4.88
CA SER A 506 15.86 3.56 3.74
C SER A 506 14.43 3.11 3.48
N SER A 507 13.98 1.98 4.03
CA SER A 507 12.57 1.56 3.98
C SER A 507 11.65 2.47 4.80
N CYS A 508 12.20 3.27 5.71
CA CYS A 508 11.45 4.23 6.54
C CYS A 508 11.71 5.70 6.18
N CYS A 509 12.56 5.97 5.18
CA CYS A 509 12.91 7.33 4.74
C CYS A 509 12.04 7.81 3.58
N ASN A 510 12.09 9.11 3.30
CA ASN A 510 11.43 9.70 2.15
C ASN A 510 12.16 9.31 0.86
N VAL A 511 11.52 8.46 0.05
CA VAL A 511 12.11 8.00 -1.22
C VAL A 511 12.40 9.14 -2.19
N LEU A 512 11.65 10.25 -2.13
CA LEU A 512 11.94 11.44 -2.94
C LEU A 512 13.25 12.08 -2.54
N LEU A 513 13.53 12.15 -1.22
CA LEU A 513 14.76 12.70 -0.70
C LEU A 513 15.96 11.83 -1.10
N ILE A 514 15.85 10.51 -0.92
CA ILE A 514 16.88 9.54 -1.35
C ILE A 514 17.15 9.70 -2.85
N SER A 515 16.10 9.73 -3.67
CA SER A 515 16.25 9.80 -5.12
C SER A 515 16.89 11.12 -5.57
N ARG A 516 16.54 12.25 -4.95
CA ARG A 516 17.15 13.57 -5.25
C ARG A 516 18.62 13.60 -4.85
N PHE A 517 18.92 13.08 -3.66
CA PHE A 517 20.31 12.99 -3.20
C PHE A 517 21.14 12.13 -4.16
N SER A 518 20.64 10.96 -4.58
CA SER A 518 21.34 10.10 -5.54
C SER A 518 21.59 10.78 -6.89
N ASP A 519 20.62 11.53 -7.42
CA ASP A 519 20.79 12.29 -8.69
C ASP A 519 21.91 13.34 -8.58
N ILE A 520 21.86 14.15 -7.52
CA ILE A 520 22.84 15.24 -7.33
C ILE A 520 24.22 14.71 -6.98
N ALA A 521 24.29 13.63 -6.19
CA ALA A 521 25.56 12.95 -5.91
C ALA A 521 26.17 12.33 -7.17
N GLY A 522 25.36 11.82 -8.11
CA GLY A 522 25.80 11.27 -9.39
C GLY A 522 26.22 12.34 -10.41
N ASN A 523 25.58 13.51 -10.38
CA ASN A 523 25.81 14.63 -11.30
C ASN A 523 26.46 15.84 -10.60
N TYR A 524 27.31 15.59 -9.62
CA TYR A 524 27.87 16.61 -8.74
C TYR A 524 28.72 17.65 -9.51
N SER A 525 28.49 18.93 -9.23
CA SER A 525 29.31 20.05 -9.72
C SER A 525 29.50 21.10 -8.61
N ARG A 526 30.55 21.93 -8.77
CA ARG A 526 30.85 23.07 -7.89
C ARG A 526 29.63 23.99 -7.69
N GLU A 527 28.91 24.29 -8.76
CA GLU A 527 27.72 25.15 -8.76
C GLU A 527 26.54 24.55 -7.98
N LYS A 528 26.47 23.22 -7.87
CA LYS A 528 25.46 22.48 -7.11
C LYS A 528 25.90 22.14 -5.69
N PHE A 529 27.05 22.64 -5.23
CA PHE A 529 27.61 22.28 -3.93
C PHE A 529 26.68 22.61 -2.76
N LYS A 530 26.04 23.79 -2.79
CA LYS A 530 25.09 24.19 -1.75
C LYS A 530 23.88 23.25 -1.72
N GLU A 531 23.28 22.97 -2.87
CA GLU A 531 22.12 22.06 -3.01
C GLU A 531 22.47 20.64 -2.54
N PHE A 532 23.64 20.14 -2.92
CA PHE A 532 24.16 18.86 -2.45
C PHE A 532 24.29 18.80 -0.93
N ARG A 533 24.90 19.84 -0.32
CA ARG A 533 25.10 19.90 1.13
C ARG A 533 23.78 19.99 1.89
N ASP A 534 22.86 20.83 1.43
CA ASP A 534 21.57 21.02 2.09
C ASP A 534 20.73 19.72 2.04
N LEU A 535 20.69 19.02 0.89
CA LEU A 535 20.02 17.71 0.76
C LEU A 535 20.71 16.60 1.54
N LEU A 536 22.04 16.62 1.60
CA LEU A 536 22.80 15.68 2.42
C LEU A 536 22.44 15.84 3.90
N GLN A 537 22.33 17.08 4.39
CA GLN A 537 21.90 17.36 5.76
C GLN A 537 20.48 16.85 6.01
N GLU A 538 19.53 17.10 5.10
CA GLU A 538 18.16 16.57 5.19
C GLU A 538 18.15 15.03 5.23
N LEU A 539 18.88 14.37 4.31
CA LEU A 539 18.93 12.91 4.24
C LEU A 539 19.53 12.29 5.50
N LEU A 540 20.56 12.91 6.06
CA LEU A 540 21.17 12.44 7.31
C LEU A 540 20.20 12.54 8.49
N ILE A 541 19.43 13.62 8.59
CA ILE A 541 18.41 13.78 9.63
C ILE A 541 17.37 12.67 9.48
N GLU A 542 16.83 12.44 8.28
CA GLU A 542 15.87 11.36 8.05
C GLU A 542 16.43 9.97 8.37
N LEU A 543 17.71 9.70 8.03
CA LEU A 543 18.36 8.43 8.35
C LEU A 543 18.55 8.24 9.86
N ILE A 544 18.85 9.32 10.60
CA ILE A 544 18.93 9.29 12.07
C ILE A 544 17.55 9.02 12.67
N ASP A 545 16.50 9.66 12.16
CA ASP A 545 15.14 9.45 12.64
C ASP A 545 14.63 8.03 12.33
N ALA A 546 14.88 7.54 11.11
CA ALA A 546 14.60 6.16 10.73
C ALA A 546 15.36 5.16 11.62
N SER A 547 16.63 5.44 11.93
CA SER A 547 17.44 4.62 12.84
C SER A 547 16.84 4.57 14.25
N ASN A 548 16.45 5.73 14.81
CA ASN A 548 15.80 5.82 16.11
C ASN A 548 14.45 5.08 16.13
N PHE A 549 13.67 5.20 15.06
CA PHE A 549 12.41 4.48 14.87
C PHE A 549 12.65 2.96 14.87
N ILE A 550 13.54 2.45 14.03
CA ILE A 550 13.83 1.02 13.91
C ILE A 550 14.33 0.45 15.24
N LYS A 551 15.22 1.16 15.95
CA LYS A 551 15.66 0.75 17.30
C LYS A 551 14.51 0.65 18.28
N THR A 552 13.65 1.68 18.32
CA THR A 552 12.47 1.66 19.19
C THR A 552 11.56 0.47 18.86
N VAL A 553 11.34 0.14 17.58
CA VAL A 553 10.59 -1.06 17.17
C VAL A 553 11.28 -2.35 17.61
N LEU A 554 12.60 -2.47 17.46
CA LEU A 554 13.36 -3.65 17.89
C LEU A 554 13.33 -3.86 19.41
N GLU A 555 13.35 -2.78 20.20
CA GLU A 555 13.17 -2.82 21.64
C GLU A 555 11.72 -3.22 22.02
N LEU A 556 10.73 -2.63 21.35
CA LEU A 556 9.31 -2.95 21.55
C LEU A 556 8.98 -4.42 21.29
N ARG A 557 9.65 -5.06 20.32
CA ARG A 557 9.48 -6.51 20.07
C ARG A 557 9.75 -7.35 21.32
N ASN A 558 10.75 -6.94 22.10
CA ASN A 558 11.14 -7.61 23.35
C ASN A 558 10.42 -7.05 24.59
N PHE A 559 9.57 -6.03 24.42
CA PHE A 559 8.85 -5.43 25.52
C PHE A 559 7.86 -6.42 26.13
N LYS A 560 7.88 -6.50 27.47
CA LYS A 560 6.90 -7.24 28.25
C LYS A 560 6.37 -6.32 29.33
N ALA A 561 5.07 -6.14 29.33
CA ALA A 561 4.38 -5.35 30.35
C ALA A 561 4.68 -5.92 31.76
N PRO A 562 5.12 -5.10 32.73
CA PRO A 562 5.30 -5.55 34.10
C PRO A 562 3.96 -5.90 34.77
N ALA A 563 4.02 -6.64 35.89
CA ALA A 563 2.83 -6.99 36.66
C ALA A 563 2.19 -5.78 37.37
N GLN A 564 2.99 -4.80 37.76
CA GLN A 564 2.49 -3.57 38.38
C GLN A 564 1.96 -2.64 37.29
N THR A 565 0.71 -2.19 37.45
CA THR A 565 0.11 -1.26 36.48
C THR A 565 0.76 0.11 36.58
N LYS A 566 1.13 0.69 35.44
CA LYS A 566 1.60 2.07 35.30
C LYS A 566 0.88 2.72 34.13
N LEU A 567 0.57 4.00 34.28
CA LEU A 567 -0.31 4.72 33.37
C LEU A 567 0.46 5.74 32.54
N LEU A 568 0.14 5.81 31.25
CA LEU A 568 0.47 6.93 30.39
C LEU A 568 -0.82 7.63 29.99
N VAL A 569 -0.92 8.93 30.25
CA VAL A 569 -2.08 9.75 29.91
C VAL A 569 -1.72 10.62 28.71
N LEU A 570 -2.39 10.40 27.59
CA LEU A 570 -2.34 11.21 26.38
C LEU A 570 -3.49 12.20 26.41
N LYS A 571 -3.19 13.50 26.48
CA LYS A 571 -4.21 14.55 26.47
C LYS A 571 -3.97 15.55 25.33
N PRO A 572 -5.03 16.15 24.77
CA PRO A 572 -4.88 17.34 23.95
C PRO A 572 -4.19 18.47 24.72
N GLU A 573 -3.49 19.34 24.01
CA GLU A 573 -2.79 20.49 24.61
C GLU A 573 -3.72 21.31 25.51
N ASN A 574 -4.91 21.64 25.00
CA ASN A 574 -5.90 22.50 25.66
C ASN A 574 -6.85 21.78 26.64
N MET A 575 -6.64 20.49 26.92
CA MET A 575 -7.49 19.76 27.85
C MET A 575 -6.98 19.90 29.30
N ASP A 576 -7.86 20.39 30.17
CA ASP A 576 -7.68 20.34 31.63
C ASP A 576 -8.16 18.99 32.17
N ILE A 577 -7.19 18.19 32.65
CA ILE A 577 -7.42 16.87 33.23
C ILE A 577 -7.43 16.89 34.77
N SER A 578 -7.34 18.06 35.41
CA SER A 578 -7.34 18.19 36.88
C SER A 578 -8.59 17.58 37.51
N LYS A 579 -9.74 17.71 36.85
CA LYS A 579 -11.03 17.06 37.21
C LYS A 579 -11.00 15.53 37.19
N PHE A 580 -9.98 14.94 36.54
CA PHE A 580 -9.76 13.50 36.45
C PHE A 580 -8.58 13.02 37.31
N SER A 581 -7.94 13.92 38.07
CA SER A 581 -6.75 13.60 38.88
C SER A 581 -7.00 12.52 39.94
N GLY A 582 -8.23 12.37 40.42
CA GLY A 582 -8.62 11.29 41.33
C GLY A 582 -8.61 9.89 40.69
N LEU A 583 -8.66 9.78 39.35
CA LEU A 583 -8.71 8.51 38.64
C LEU A 583 -7.33 7.86 38.43
N PHE A 584 -6.30 8.68 38.27
CA PHE A 584 -4.95 8.25 37.98
C PHE A 584 -4.15 8.48 39.24
N GLN A 585 -3.66 7.43 39.89
CA GLN A 585 -2.81 7.61 41.08
C GLN A 585 -1.64 8.54 40.72
N PRO A 586 -1.53 9.76 41.31
CA PRO A 586 -0.64 10.79 40.79
C PRO A 586 0.84 10.39 40.78
N ALA A 587 1.23 9.47 41.67
CA ALA A 587 2.61 8.99 41.79
C ALA A 587 3.01 7.94 40.73
N SER A 588 2.07 7.41 39.93
CA SER A 588 2.30 6.32 38.98
C SER A 588 1.86 6.60 37.54
N SER A 589 1.40 7.83 37.28
CA SER A 589 0.96 8.29 35.95
C SER A 589 1.94 9.27 35.32
N LEU A 590 2.33 9.00 34.07
CA LEU A 590 3.03 9.95 33.21
C LEU A 590 2.01 10.65 32.31
N VAL A 591 2.08 11.97 32.17
CA VAL A 591 1.17 12.75 31.31
C VAL A 591 1.97 13.38 30.18
N ILE A 592 1.55 13.14 28.94
CA ILE A 592 2.13 13.74 27.72
C ILE A 592 1.02 14.21 26.77
N TYR A 593 1.40 14.97 25.75
CA TYR A 593 0.48 15.47 24.74
C TYR A 593 0.14 14.39 23.71
N ALA A 594 -1.12 14.37 23.25
CA ALA A 594 -1.57 13.42 22.24
C ALA A 594 -0.91 13.67 20.86
N GLU A 595 -0.42 14.89 20.64
CA GLU A 595 0.29 15.34 19.45
C GLU A 595 1.78 14.96 19.45
N THR A 596 2.30 14.37 20.55
CA THR A 596 3.68 13.87 20.63
C THR A 596 3.97 12.84 19.53
N ALA A 597 5.15 12.90 18.93
CA ALA A 597 5.52 11.95 17.87
C ALA A 597 5.46 10.50 18.36
N LEU A 598 4.94 9.61 17.51
CA LEU A 598 4.70 8.20 17.84
C LEU A 598 5.93 7.47 18.45
N PRO A 599 7.17 7.61 17.91
CA PRO A 599 8.33 6.97 18.51
C PRO A 599 8.61 7.42 19.95
N ASP A 600 8.35 8.69 20.26
CA ASP A 600 8.53 9.22 21.62
C ASP A 600 7.48 8.68 22.59
N ILE A 601 6.24 8.48 22.12
CA ILE A 601 5.20 7.80 22.91
C ILE A 601 5.65 6.38 23.25
N TRP A 602 6.15 5.63 22.27
CA TRP A 602 6.66 4.27 22.51
C TRP A 602 7.85 4.25 23.46
N ARG A 603 8.79 5.20 23.34
CA ARG A 603 9.90 5.36 24.28
C ARG A 603 9.42 5.58 25.70
N ASN A 604 8.46 6.49 25.88
CA ASN A 604 7.84 6.71 27.19
C ASN A 604 7.18 5.45 27.75
N ILE A 605 6.56 4.62 26.90
CA ILE A 605 5.98 3.34 27.32
C ILE A 605 7.07 2.37 27.80
N ILE A 606 8.16 2.22 27.04
CA ILE A 606 9.27 1.33 27.37
C ILE A 606 9.96 1.78 28.67
N ASP A 607 10.45 3.02 28.70
CA ASP A 607 11.33 3.54 29.76
C ASP A 607 10.61 3.60 31.10
N ASN A 608 9.31 3.95 31.08
CA ASN A 608 8.50 4.03 32.30
C ASN A 608 7.82 2.71 32.64
N LYS A 609 7.93 1.68 31.78
CA LYS A 609 7.26 0.38 31.90
C LYS A 609 5.74 0.50 32.03
N VAL A 610 5.15 1.30 31.15
CA VAL A 610 3.71 1.55 31.08
C VAL A 610 3.00 0.27 30.67
N THR A 611 1.87 -0.03 31.32
CA THR A 611 1.02 -1.19 30.99
C THR A 611 -0.34 -0.80 30.43
N LYS A 612 -0.73 0.47 30.64
CA LYS A 612 -2.01 1.01 30.21
C LYS A 612 -1.87 2.45 29.74
N VAL A 613 -2.40 2.74 28.57
CA VAL A 613 -2.50 4.09 28.02
C VAL A 613 -3.92 4.59 28.20
N ILE A 614 -4.06 5.81 28.68
CA ILE A 614 -5.32 6.54 28.72
C ILE A 614 -5.25 7.64 27.68
N SER A 615 -6.29 7.74 26.86
CA SER A 615 -6.47 8.88 25.97
C SER A 615 -7.84 9.50 26.22
N PHE A 616 -8.04 10.71 25.71
CA PHE A 616 -9.31 11.42 25.81
C PHE A 616 -9.88 11.73 24.44
N ASP A 617 -11.20 11.54 24.30
CA ASP A 617 -12.00 11.91 23.13
C ASP A 617 -11.40 11.44 21.80
N GLY A 618 -10.83 10.23 21.76
CA GLY A 618 -10.33 9.63 20.51
C GLY A 618 -9.01 10.21 20.02
N ASN A 619 -8.32 11.01 20.83
CA ASN A 619 -6.98 11.52 20.53
C ASN A 619 -5.91 10.44 20.80
N ILE A 620 -6.13 9.27 20.20
CA ILE A 620 -5.19 8.16 20.24
C ILE A 620 -4.39 8.19 18.95
N ILE A 621 -3.07 8.15 19.05
CA ILE A 621 -2.25 7.93 17.86
C ILE A 621 -2.55 6.50 17.37
N PRO A 622 -3.01 6.32 16.11
CA PRO A 622 -3.51 5.05 15.55
C PRO A 622 -2.61 3.82 15.66
N ASP A 623 -1.40 3.96 16.21
CA ASP A 623 -0.37 2.93 16.28
C ASP A 623 0.21 2.74 17.70
N VAL A 624 -0.33 3.40 18.73
CA VAL A 624 0.00 3.06 20.13
C VAL A 624 -0.29 1.57 20.39
N TRP A 625 -1.36 1.08 19.78
CA TRP A 625 -1.79 -0.32 19.68
C TRP A 625 -0.75 -1.32 19.20
N SER A 626 0.27 -0.86 18.45
CA SER A 626 1.35 -1.73 17.97
C SER A 626 2.21 -2.26 19.13
N VAL A 627 2.27 -1.55 20.25
CA VAL A 627 3.03 -1.97 21.42
C VAL A 627 2.44 -3.28 21.97
N PRO A 628 3.23 -4.35 22.10
CA PRO A 628 2.74 -5.60 22.65
C PRO A 628 2.29 -5.46 24.11
N ASP A 629 1.21 -6.17 24.45
CA ASP A 629 0.69 -6.36 25.81
C ASP A 629 0.27 -5.09 26.57
N ILE A 630 0.09 -3.96 25.89
CA ILE A 630 -0.53 -2.77 26.50
C ILE A 630 -2.04 -2.77 26.30
N SER A 631 -2.75 -2.25 27.30
CA SER A 631 -4.17 -1.91 27.17
C SER A 631 -4.32 -0.42 26.92
N VAL A 632 -5.36 -0.01 26.21
CA VAL A 632 -5.66 1.40 26.04
C VAL A 632 -7.12 1.65 26.39
N VAL A 633 -7.34 2.69 27.18
CA VAL A 633 -8.66 3.15 27.59
C VAL A 633 -8.87 4.54 27.01
N ASP A 634 -9.86 4.70 26.14
CA ASP A 634 -10.28 5.99 25.65
C ASP A 634 -11.40 6.54 26.54
N ILE A 635 -11.14 7.65 27.21
CA ILE A 635 -12.10 8.35 28.05
C ILE A 635 -12.84 9.35 27.17
N LYS A 636 -14.13 9.06 26.92
CA LYS A 636 -15.01 9.99 26.22
C LYS A 636 -15.62 10.96 27.22
N THR A 637 -15.33 12.24 27.02
CA THR A 637 -15.90 13.34 27.81
C THR A 637 -17.12 13.94 27.13
N THR A 638 -17.25 13.74 25.81
CA THR A 638 -18.38 14.20 25.01
C THR A 638 -18.83 13.13 24.02
N PHE A 639 -20.02 13.30 23.45
CA PHE A 639 -20.44 12.55 22.27
C PHE A 639 -20.28 13.41 21.03
N VAL A 640 -19.19 13.20 20.30
CA VAL A 640 -18.96 13.78 18.97
C VAL A 640 -18.51 12.63 18.07
N PRO A 641 -19.38 12.06 17.24
CA PRO A 641 -19.01 10.95 16.38
C PRO A 641 -18.04 11.43 15.30
N GLN A 642 -16.74 11.26 15.58
CA GLN A 642 -15.64 11.54 14.66
C GLN A 642 -15.57 10.42 13.60
N PHE A 643 -15.31 10.78 12.34
CA PHE A 643 -15.28 9.80 11.24
C PHE A 643 -14.13 8.78 11.39
N TYR A 644 -13.03 9.17 12.06
CA TYR A 644 -11.80 8.38 12.20
C TYR A 644 -11.81 7.36 13.35
N GLU A 645 -12.75 7.43 14.29
CA GLU A 645 -12.73 6.55 15.47
C GLU A 645 -13.20 5.13 15.17
N ARG A 646 -13.84 4.90 14.01
CA ARG A 646 -14.21 3.55 13.55
C ARG A 646 -13.00 2.68 13.21
N SER A 647 -11.82 3.27 13.07
CA SER A 647 -10.56 2.62 12.66
C SER A 647 -9.76 2.02 13.83
N LEU A 648 -10.09 2.35 15.08
CA LEU A 648 -9.20 2.15 16.24
C LEU A 648 -9.53 0.95 17.10
N TRP A 649 -10.64 0.26 16.83
CA TRP A 649 -11.07 -0.86 17.67
C TRP A 649 -10.16 -2.06 17.39
N ILE A 650 -9.25 -2.39 18.31
CA ILE A 650 -8.39 -3.58 18.25
C ILE A 650 -8.46 -4.35 19.58
N PRO A 651 -7.90 -5.58 19.69
CA PRO A 651 -7.81 -6.27 20.97
C PRO A 651 -7.16 -5.35 22.02
N SER A 652 -7.74 -5.28 23.22
CA SER A 652 -7.26 -4.44 24.33
C SER A 652 -7.60 -2.93 24.26
N TYR A 653 -8.40 -2.49 23.28
CA TYR A 653 -9.12 -1.20 23.33
C TYR A 653 -10.30 -1.32 24.32
N SER A 654 -10.49 -0.32 25.17
CA SER A 654 -11.73 -0.12 25.93
C SER A 654 -12.18 1.32 25.93
N LEU A 655 -13.49 1.54 26.00
CA LEU A 655 -14.10 2.86 26.11
C LEU A 655 -14.59 3.08 27.54
N ALA A 656 -14.40 4.29 28.06
CA ALA A 656 -14.95 4.69 29.34
C ALA A 656 -15.55 6.09 29.29
N CYS A 657 -16.61 6.34 30.05
CA CYS A 657 -17.27 7.65 30.16
C CYS A 657 -17.56 7.98 31.62
N TYR A 658 -17.66 9.26 31.96
CA TYR A 658 -18.23 9.70 33.24
C TYR A 658 -19.75 9.84 33.23
N ASP A 659 -20.29 10.21 32.07
CA ASP A 659 -21.72 10.41 31.88
C ASP A 659 -22.33 9.16 31.23
N GLU A 660 -23.33 8.58 31.90
CA GLU A 660 -24.06 7.41 31.43
C GLU A 660 -24.79 7.68 30.10
N ASN A 661 -25.31 8.89 29.90
CA ASN A 661 -25.95 9.27 28.64
C ASN A 661 -24.95 9.33 27.50
N VAL A 662 -23.71 9.76 27.77
CA VAL A 662 -22.63 9.77 26.77
C VAL A 662 -22.20 8.33 26.46
N LEU A 663 -22.08 7.48 27.48
CA LEU A 663 -21.76 6.06 27.31
C LEU A 663 -22.80 5.34 26.43
N GLU A 664 -24.09 5.53 26.71
CA GLU A 664 -25.19 4.92 25.94
C GLU A 664 -25.23 5.41 24.49
N GLN A 665 -24.80 6.64 24.22
CA GLN A 665 -24.64 7.12 22.86
C GLN A 665 -23.46 6.43 22.16
N TRP A 666 -22.30 6.32 22.82
CA TRP A 666 -21.12 5.65 22.27
C TRP A 666 -21.33 4.15 22.02
N LYS A 667 -22.05 3.43 22.89
CA LYS A 667 -22.40 2.01 22.69
C LYS A 667 -23.10 1.72 21.36
N LYS A 668 -23.76 2.72 20.76
CA LYS A 668 -24.42 2.59 19.44
C LYS A 668 -23.45 2.66 18.26
N TYR A 669 -22.23 3.17 18.48
CA TYR A 669 -21.21 3.41 17.44
C TYR A 669 -20.00 2.47 17.55
N VAL A 670 -19.72 2.02 18.77
CA VAL A 670 -18.62 1.11 19.08
C VAL A 670 -19.03 -0.34 18.81
N PRO A 671 -18.13 -1.19 18.27
CA PRO A 671 -18.42 -2.62 18.10
C PRO A 671 -18.76 -3.35 19.40
N ASP A 672 -19.67 -4.33 19.34
CA ASP A 672 -20.17 -5.08 20.51
C ASP A 672 -19.07 -5.78 21.34
N ASP A 673 -17.93 -6.07 20.74
CA ASP A 673 -16.79 -6.75 21.37
C ASP A 673 -15.84 -5.80 22.11
N ILE A 674 -16.09 -4.49 22.07
CA ILE A 674 -15.34 -3.50 22.84
C ILE A 674 -16.03 -3.24 24.18
N ASN A 675 -15.24 -3.34 25.25
CA ASN A 675 -15.76 -3.08 26.58
C ASN A 675 -16.02 -1.59 26.78
N CYS A 676 -17.21 -1.27 27.30
CA CYS A 676 -17.66 0.08 27.62
C CYS A 676 -17.92 0.19 29.13
N TYR A 677 -17.30 1.16 29.79
CA TYR A 677 -17.37 1.34 31.24
C TYR A 677 -17.93 2.71 31.65
N ILE A 678 -18.73 2.74 32.70
CA ILE A 678 -19.03 3.99 33.43
C ILE A 678 -17.96 4.20 34.51
N LEU A 679 -17.34 5.37 34.52
CA LEU A 679 -16.30 5.75 35.46
C LEU A 679 -16.92 6.28 36.74
N GLY A 680 -16.53 5.69 37.87
CA GLY A 680 -16.70 6.24 39.21
C GLY A 680 -15.34 6.47 39.87
N ASP A 681 -15.32 6.83 41.14
CA ASP A 681 -14.13 7.41 41.81
C ASP A 681 -12.87 6.50 41.88
N GLU A 682 -12.94 5.19 41.60
CA GLU A 682 -11.79 4.26 41.76
C GLU A 682 -11.63 3.16 40.69
N ILE A 683 -12.28 3.25 39.52
CA ILE A 683 -12.53 2.06 38.68
C ILE A 683 -11.41 1.72 37.67
N LEU A 684 -10.55 2.67 37.25
CA LEU A 684 -9.64 2.45 36.11
C LEU A 684 -8.63 1.30 36.30
N TRP A 685 -8.18 1.04 37.53
CA TRP A 685 -7.26 -0.06 37.86
C TRP A 685 -7.93 -1.44 37.77
N LYS A 686 -9.25 -1.48 37.91
CA LYS A 686 -10.06 -2.71 37.85
C LYS A 686 -10.51 -3.06 36.43
N ILE A 687 -10.38 -2.15 35.47
CA ILE A 687 -10.64 -2.44 34.05
C ILE A 687 -9.60 -3.49 33.61
N PRO A 688 -10.01 -4.75 33.41
CA PRO A 688 -9.08 -5.83 33.13
C PRO A 688 -8.43 -5.60 31.77
N ALA A 689 -7.12 -5.81 31.68
CA ALA A 689 -6.50 -6.12 30.40
C ALA A 689 -7.00 -7.54 30.04
N LYS A 690 -8.03 -7.66 29.19
CA LYS A 690 -8.47 -8.98 28.75
C LYS A 690 -7.41 -9.55 27.79
N ASN A 691 -6.99 -10.80 28.05
CA ASN A 691 -6.00 -11.57 27.28
C ASN A 691 -6.31 -11.63 25.78
#